data_AF-A0A1J3IYH5-F1
#
_entry.id   AF-A0A1J3IYH5-F1
#
_cell.length_a   1.000
_cell.length_b   1.000
_cell.length_c   1.000
_cell.angle_alpha   90.00
_cell.angle_beta   90.00
_cell.angle_gamma   90.00
#
_symmetry.space_group_name_H-M   'P 1'
#
loop_
_entity.id
_entity.type
_entity.pdbx_description
1 polymer ?
#
loop_
_entity_poly.entity_id
_entity_poly.type
_entity_poly.pdbx_seq_one_letter_code
_entity_poly.pdbx_strand_id
1 'polypeptide(L)'
;MFRKRNLVMDLWRRVDLGDVEALISRGLWSRAMSTHSKSALPVADNADMDDKQTGMFSLAGELASLVEESSHVDDTKPRRSRMELKRSLELRLKKRVKEQYTDGKYSDLLKKVIARPETLRDAYDCIRLNSNVSIAERNGTVAFDSIAEELSSGVFDVTSNTFSLAARDKTKEVLVLPSVALKVVQEAIRIVLEVVFSPQFSKISHSCRSGRGRASALKYISNNMSHSDWCFFLSLEKKVDVSVFENLLSVMEEKIEDSGLSILLRSMFEARVLNLEFGGFPKGHGLPQEGVLSRVLMNIYLDRFDHEFYRISMRHEALDLDSNTDEDKPGSKLRSWFRRQAGEQDLKSIPEKDIALRVYCCRFMDEIFFSVSGPEKAAVDIRSEAIGFLRNSLHLDITDETDPSPCEATSGLRVLGTLVRKNVRESPAGKAVHKLKEKVRLFALQKEEAWTLGTVRIGKKWLGHGLKKVKESEIKGLADSNSTLSQISCHRKAGMETDHWYKVLLRIWMEDVLRTSADRSEEFILSKHVVEPALPQELRDAFYKFQSSAAAYVSSETGKVEALLPSPLSHERPNFFGDVVAPTKAIRKRLFRYGLVTTDGYARTNSMLILQDTAQIIDWFSGLVRRWVIWYGGCSNFDEIKGLIDNQVRKSCIRTLASKYRIHEDKIEKRLDVELSTIPSAEDIEQEIQHEKLDSPAFDKDEHLSYGISNSGLCLLSLARIVSESRSCNCFVIGCAMAAPAVYTLHAMERQKFPGWKTGFSVCIHPSLNGRRIGLCKQHLKDLYIGHISLQAIDFGGWR
;
A
#
# COMPACT_ATOMS: atom_id res chain seq x y z
N MET A 1 11.88 18.10 42.84
CA MET A 1 11.71 16.75 42.27
C MET A 1 12.96 16.34 41.46
N PHE A 2 14.15 16.33 42.08
CA PHE A 2 15.44 16.02 41.43
C PHE A 2 16.22 15.04 42.32
N ARG A 3 15.99 13.73 42.15
CA ARG A 3 16.77 12.60 42.70
C ARG A 3 16.16 11.28 42.19
N LYS A 4 16.51 10.86 40.96
CA LYS A 4 16.35 9.50 40.37
C LYS A 4 16.77 9.48 38.89
N ARG A 5 18.00 9.88 38.57
CA ARG A 5 18.56 9.76 37.21
C ARG A 5 20.05 9.36 37.12
N ASN A 6 20.65 8.95 38.24
CA ASN A 6 22.06 8.50 38.28
C ASN A 6 22.24 6.97 38.30
N LEU A 7 21.16 6.18 38.46
CA LEU A 7 21.26 4.72 38.60
C LEU A 7 21.56 3.95 37.30
N VAL A 8 21.46 4.60 36.13
CA VAL A 8 21.77 3.97 34.82
C VAL A 8 23.23 4.18 34.41
N MET A 9 23.88 5.27 34.88
CA MET A 9 25.25 5.62 34.50
C MET A 9 26.33 4.91 35.34
N ASP A 10 26.00 4.42 36.55
CA ASP A 10 26.94 3.65 37.37
C ASP A 10 26.96 2.15 37.02
N LEU A 11 25.88 1.62 36.42
CA LEU A 11 25.84 0.25 35.90
C LEU A 11 26.73 0.05 34.64
N TRP A 12 27.09 1.13 33.94
CA TRP A 12 27.96 1.10 32.76
C TRP A 12 29.45 1.37 33.07
N ARG A 13 29.84 1.52 34.34
CA ARG A 13 31.25 1.71 34.75
C ARG A 13 31.92 0.48 35.37
N ARG A 14 31.29 -0.69 35.28
CA ARG A 14 31.80 -1.96 35.83
C ARG A 14 31.79 -3.13 34.82
N VAL A 15 31.93 -2.82 33.53
CA VAL A 15 32.32 -3.83 32.53
C VAL A 15 33.77 -3.57 32.20
N ASP A 16 34.64 -4.41 32.75
CA ASP A 16 36.08 -4.37 32.50
C ASP A 16 36.39 -4.88 31.09
N LEU A 17 37.41 -4.33 30.45
CA LEU A 17 37.70 -4.58 29.02
C LEU A 17 38.46 -5.89 28.75
N GLY A 18 38.45 -6.84 29.69
CA GLY A 18 39.21 -8.09 29.65
C GLY A 18 38.50 -9.32 29.08
N ASP A 19 37.16 -9.41 29.17
CA ASP A 19 36.43 -10.67 28.89
C ASP A 19 35.95 -10.83 27.44
N VAL A 20 36.27 -9.90 26.54
CA VAL A 20 35.80 -9.95 25.13
C VAL A 20 36.64 -10.87 24.24
N GLU A 21 37.91 -11.14 24.59
CA GLU A 21 38.77 -12.06 23.83
C GLU A 21 38.54 -13.55 24.13
N ALA A 22 37.91 -13.88 25.27
CA ALA A 22 37.66 -15.29 25.65
C ALA A 22 36.44 -15.92 24.96
N LEU A 23 35.52 -15.11 24.40
CA LEU A 23 34.25 -15.57 23.81
C LEU A 23 34.25 -15.70 22.28
N ILE A 24 35.35 -15.37 21.60
CA ILE A 24 35.48 -15.49 20.13
C ILE A 24 36.11 -16.83 19.72
N SER A 25 36.73 -17.57 20.65
CA SER A 25 37.48 -18.81 20.39
C SER A 25 36.76 -20.10 20.84
N ARG A 26 35.50 -20.31 20.42
CA ARG A 26 34.85 -21.65 20.35
C ARG A 26 33.53 -21.59 19.57
N GLY A 27 33.60 -21.94 18.28
CA GLY A 27 32.45 -21.94 17.36
C GLY A 27 32.71 -22.79 16.12
N LEU A 28 33.21 -24.01 16.31
CA LEU A 28 33.55 -24.95 15.24
C LEU A 28 32.30 -25.34 14.42
N TRP A 29 32.39 -25.19 13.11
CA TRP A 29 31.44 -25.76 12.16
C TRP A 29 31.67 -27.28 12.05
N SER A 30 30.65 -28.08 12.38
CA SER A 30 30.59 -29.49 11.97
C SER A 30 29.19 -29.88 11.50
N ARG A 31 29.05 -29.78 10.17
CA ARG A 31 28.18 -30.56 9.28
C ARG A 31 27.72 -31.90 9.88
N ALA A 32 26.40 -32.10 10.00
CA ALA A 32 25.80 -33.40 10.30
C ALA A 32 24.66 -33.70 9.31
N MET A 33 24.88 -34.66 8.41
CA MET A 33 23.78 -35.31 7.69
C MET A 33 23.15 -36.36 8.61
N SER A 34 21.82 -36.36 8.76
CA SER A 34 21.11 -37.41 9.49
C SER A 34 20.55 -38.45 8.53
N THR A 35 21.37 -39.45 8.19
CA THR A 35 20.90 -40.72 7.66
C THR A 35 20.52 -41.63 8.84
N HIS A 36 19.23 -41.84 9.09
CA HIS A 36 18.79 -42.82 10.08
C HIS A 36 18.77 -44.23 9.48
N SER A 37 19.89 -44.95 9.60
CA SER A 37 19.89 -46.41 9.60
C SER A 37 19.37 -46.93 10.94
N LYS A 38 18.53 -47.97 10.91
CA LYS A 38 18.12 -48.73 12.10
C LYS A 38 18.99 -49.99 12.23
N SER A 39 19.28 -50.38 13.46
CA SER A 39 20.08 -51.57 13.80
C SER A 39 19.26 -52.87 13.78
N ALA A 40 19.93 -53.95 13.38
CA ALA A 40 19.59 -55.36 13.61
C ALA A 40 19.71 -55.73 15.12
N LEU A 41 19.30 -56.89 15.68
CA LEU A 41 18.72 -58.21 15.26
C LEU A 41 17.90 -58.71 16.53
N PRO A 42 17.41 -59.98 16.73
CA PRO A 42 17.66 -61.23 16.02
C PRO A 42 16.43 -62.10 15.61
N VAL A 43 16.79 -63.12 14.82
CA VAL A 43 16.10 -64.30 14.27
C VAL A 43 15.14 -65.06 15.22
N ALA A 44 14.01 -65.53 14.67
CA ALA A 44 13.39 -66.84 14.95
C ALA A 44 12.47 -67.27 13.78
N ASP A 45 12.44 -68.57 13.45
CA ASP A 45 11.72 -69.15 12.30
C ASP A 45 10.20 -69.31 12.50
N ASN A 46 9.42 -69.28 11.40
CA ASN A 46 8.67 -70.44 10.87
C ASN A 46 7.83 -70.12 9.62
N ALA A 47 7.37 -71.19 8.94
CA ALA A 47 6.51 -71.22 7.74
C ALA A 47 5.16 -70.48 7.93
N ASP A 48 4.32 -70.18 6.92
CA ASP A 48 3.94 -71.04 5.79
C ASP A 48 3.30 -70.26 4.61
N MET A 49 2.94 -70.95 3.52
CA MET A 49 2.39 -70.38 2.29
C MET A 49 0.91 -69.92 2.41
N ASP A 50 0.52 -68.87 1.67
CA ASP A 50 -0.38 -69.06 0.50
C ASP A 50 -0.43 -67.83 -0.43
N ASP A 51 -0.77 -68.04 -1.71
CA ASP A 51 -0.80 -67.02 -2.77
C ASP A 51 -2.22 -66.46 -2.98
N LYS A 52 -2.36 -65.12 -3.03
CA LYS A 52 -3.54 -64.47 -3.62
C LYS A 52 -3.30 -63.01 -4.01
N GLN A 53 -3.31 -62.79 -5.31
CA GLN A 53 -3.33 -61.48 -5.96
C GLN A 53 -4.37 -60.53 -5.34
N THR A 54 -3.91 -59.38 -4.86
CA THR A 54 -4.77 -58.22 -4.55
C THR A 54 -4.17 -56.99 -5.22
N GLY A 55 -4.97 -56.26 -5.99
CA GLY A 55 -4.49 -55.18 -6.86
C GLY A 55 -3.92 -53.99 -6.07
N MET A 56 -2.84 -53.40 -6.58
CA MET A 56 -2.34 -52.11 -6.10
C MET A 56 -3.39 -51.02 -6.33
N PHE A 57 -4.11 -50.65 -5.27
CA PHE A 57 -4.85 -49.38 -5.27
C PHE A 57 -3.85 -48.23 -5.32
N SER A 58 -4.11 -47.27 -6.22
CA SER A 58 -3.33 -46.04 -6.30
C SER A 58 -3.59 -45.20 -5.06
N LEU A 59 -2.54 -44.61 -4.48
CA LEU A 59 -2.61 -43.61 -3.40
C LEU A 59 -3.59 -42.45 -3.73
N ALA A 60 -3.77 -42.15 -5.02
CA ALA A 60 -4.73 -41.15 -5.49
C ALA A 60 -6.21 -41.57 -5.33
N GLY A 61 -6.49 -42.89 -5.31
CA GLY A 61 -7.82 -43.43 -5.03
C GLY A 61 -8.18 -43.28 -3.55
N GLU A 62 -7.27 -43.67 -2.65
CA GLU A 62 -7.46 -43.54 -1.20
C GLU A 62 -7.63 -42.07 -0.77
N LEU A 63 -6.84 -41.16 -1.37
CA LEU A 63 -6.98 -39.72 -1.17
C LEU A 63 -8.28 -39.14 -1.73
N ALA A 64 -8.89 -39.75 -2.76
CA ALA A 64 -10.19 -39.32 -3.28
C ALA A 64 -11.33 -39.76 -2.34
N SER A 65 -11.28 -40.98 -1.81
CA SER A 65 -12.26 -41.47 -0.82
C SER A 65 -12.22 -40.73 0.53
N LEU A 66 -11.11 -40.08 0.88
CA LEU A 66 -11.00 -39.20 2.05
C LEU A 66 -11.74 -37.84 1.92
N VAL A 67 -12.36 -37.57 0.76
CA VAL A 67 -13.08 -36.31 0.48
C VAL A 67 -14.61 -36.49 0.51
N GLU A 68 -15.13 -37.72 0.55
CA GLU A 68 -16.56 -37.97 0.73
C GLU A 68 -16.96 -37.94 2.22
N GLU A 69 -18.11 -37.33 2.50
CA GLU A 69 -18.44 -36.82 3.83
C GLU A 69 -18.85 -37.91 4.83
N SER A 70 -18.12 -38.02 5.95
CA SER A 70 -18.66 -38.68 7.15
C SER A 70 -19.58 -37.73 7.92
N SER A 71 -20.87 -38.05 7.92
CA SER A 71 -21.93 -37.32 8.61
C SER A 71 -21.99 -37.64 10.10
N HIS A 72 -21.00 -37.15 10.87
CA HIS A 72 -21.13 -37.02 12.32
C HIS A 72 -20.91 -35.57 12.75
N VAL A 73 -21.87 -35.05 13.54
CA VAL A 73 -21.80 -33.72 14.15
C VAL A 73 -20.83 -33.81 15.33
N ASP A 74 -19.62 -33.32 15.11
CA ASP A 74 -18.61 -33.12 16.13
C ASP A 74 -18.26 -31.62 16.16
N ASP A 75 -18.54 -30.95 17.28
CA ASP A 75 -18.58 -29.49 17.44
C ASP A 75 -17.19 -28.83 17.51
N THR A 76 -16.18 -29.50 16.97
CA THR A 76 -14.74 -29.15 17.09
C THR A 76 -14.06 -28.81 15.76
N LYS A 77 -14.79 -28.75 14.64
CA LYS A 77 -14.25 -28.13 13.40
C LYS A 77 -14.14 -26.60 13.58
N PRO A 78 -12.97 -25.98 13.31
CA PRO A 78 -12.84 -24.53 13.38
C PRO A 78 -13.81 -23.86 12.40
N ARG A 79 -14.47 -22.77 12.85
CA ARG A 79 -15.42 -22.02 12.02
C ARG A 79 -14.69 -21.48 10.78
N ARG A 80 -15.14 -21.91 9.60
CA ARG A 80 -14.58 -21.47 8.30
C ARG A 80 -14.51 -19.95 8.22
N SER A 81 -13.41 -19.44 7.67
CA SER A 81 -13.21 -18.01 7.46
C SER A 81 -14.25 -17.41 6.50
N ARG A 82 -14.42 -16.09 6.58
CA ARG A 82 -15.26 -15.31 5.65
C ARG A 82 -14.84 -15.52 4.17
N MET A 83 -13.54 -15.65 3.90
CA MET A 83 -13.00 -15.85 2.56
C MET A 83 -13.03 -17.32 2.13
N GLU A 84 -12.85 -18.26 3.06
CA GLU A 84 -13.07 -19.69 2.79
C GLU A 84 -14.53 -19.98 2.39
N LEU A 85 -15.49 -19.38 3.12
CA LEU A 85 -16.90 -19.44 2.76
C LEU A 85 -17.12 -18.88 1.35
N LYS A 86 -16.65 -17.66 1.06
CA LYS A 86 -16.78 -17.03 -0.27
C LYS A 86 -16.20 -17.92 -1.37
N ARG A 87 -15.00 -18.45 -1.17
CA ARG A 87 -14.34 -19.37 -2.11
C ARG A 87 -15.16 -20.64 -2.35
N SER A 88 -15.85 -21.15 -1.34
CA SER A 88 -16.76 -22.29 -1.50
C SER A 88 -18.00 -21.97 -2.35
N LEU A 89 -18.52 -20.73 -2.28
CA LEU A 89 -19.60 -20.24 -3.15
C LEU A 89 -19.10 -20.14 -4.60
N GLU A 90 -17.97 -19.47 -4.81
CA GLU A 90 -17.34 -19.33 -6.14
C GLU A 90 -16.99 -20.70 -6.76
N LEU A 91 -16.60 -21.69 -5.94
CA LEU A 91 -16.34 -23.05 -6.41
C LEU A 91 -17.61 -23.78 -6.90
N ARG A 92 -18.78 -23.54 -6.29
CA ARG A 92 -20.06 -24.08 -6.79
C ARG A 92 -20.39 -23.52 -8.17
N LEU A 93 -20.23 -22.20 -8.35
CA LEU A 93 -20.42 -21.56 -9.66
C LEU A 93 -19.42 -22.08 -10.68
N LYS A 94 -18.13 -22.20 -10.29
CA LYS A 94 -17.08 -22.77 -11.14
C LYS A 94 -17.38 -24.18 -11.63
N LYS A 95 -18.06 -25.02 -10.83
CA LYS A 95 -18.54 -26.33 -11.28
C LYS A 95 -19.61 -26.17 -12.37
N ARG A 96 -20.67 -25.38 -12.13
CA ARG A 96 -21.75 -25.11 -13.09
C ARG A 96 -21.26 -24.51 -14.42
N VAL A 97 -20.27 -23.61 -14.38
CA VAL A 97 -19.65 -23.03 -15.59
C VAL A 97 -18.89 -24.08 -16.40
N LYS A 98 -18.11 -24.94 -15.74
CA LYS A 98 -17.36 -26.02 -16.40
C LYS A 98 -18.26 -27.08 -17.03
N GLU A 99 -19.45 -27.31 -16.47
CA GLU A 99 -20.47 -28.19 -17.05
C GLU A 99 -21.02 -27.67 -18.40
N GLN A 100 -20.79 -26.39 -18.75
CA GLN A 100 -21.18 -25.80 -20.04
C GLN A 100 -20.01 -25.64 -21.03
N TYR A 101 -18.89 -26.31 -20.79
CA TYR A 101 -17.73 -26.28 -21.69
C TYR A 101 -17.81 -27.43 -22.71
N THR A 102 -18.01 -27.09 -23.98
CA THR A 102 -18.19 -28.02 -25.10
C THR A 102 -17.39 -27.55 -26.31
N ASP A 103 -16.71 -28.46 -27.01
CA ASP A 103 -16.00 -28.21 -28.28
C ASP A 103 -15.03 -27.01 -28.27
N GLY A 104 -14.40 -26.74 -27.12
CA GLY A 104 -13.41 -25.66 -26.94
C GLY A 104 -14.00 -24.30 -26.55
N LYS A 105 -15.32 -24.18 -26.43
CA LYS A 105 -16.04 -22.96 -26.03
C LYS A 105 -16.98 -23.21 -24.85
N TYR A 106 -17.46 -22.13 -24.26
CA TYR A 106 -18.55 -22.16 -23.27
C TYR A 106 -19.85 -21.69 -23.91
N SER A 107 -20.95 -22.43 -23.75
CA SER A 107 -22.27 -22.09 -24.30
C SER A 107 -23.32 -21.88 -23.19
N ASP A 108 -24.45 -21.24 -23.51
CA ASP A 108 -25.63 -21.10 -22.61
C ASP A 108 -25.35 -20.60 -21.17
N LEU A 109 -24.26 -19.84 -20.95
CA LEU A 109 -23.84 -19.38 -19.62
C LEU A 109 -24.89 -18.50 -18.93
N LEU A 110 -25.58 -17.63 -19.68
CA LEU A 110 -26.67 -16.82 -19.16
C LEU A 110 -27.82 -17.72 -18.69
N LYS A 111 -28.34 -18.57 -19.58
CA LYS A 111 -29.57 -19.34 -19.31
C LYS A 111 -29.37 -20.51 -18.35
N LYS A 112 -28.27 -21.27 -18.47
CA LYS A 112 -28.01 -22.48 -17.66
C LYS A 112 -27.16 -22.24 -16.42
N VAL A 113 -26.45 -21.11 -16.30
CA VAL A 113 -25.61 -20.82 -15.14
C VAL A 113 -26.09 -19.59 -14.37
N ILE A 114 -26.16 -18.42 -15.01
CA ILE A 114 -26.43 -17.13 -14.33
C ILE A 114 -27.90 -17.03 -13.92
N ALA A 115 -28.83 -17.34 -14.82
CA ALA A 115 -30.28 -17.32 -14.63
C ALA A 115 -30.80 -18.51 -13.80
N ARG A 116 -30.07 -18.90 -12.75
CA ARG A 116 -30.48 -19.92 -11.78
C ARG A 116 -30.64 -19.28 -10.40
N PRO A 117 -31.76 -19.51 -9.69
CA PRO A 117 -31.96 -18.96 -8.35
C PRO A 117 -30.85 -19.32 -7.37
N GLU A 118 -30.29 -20.54 -7.44
CA GLU A 118 -29.11 -20.93 -6.64
C GLU A 118 -27.87 -20.09 -6.97
N THR A 119 -27.60 -19.80 -8.25
CA THR A 119 -26.44 -19.00 -8.67
C THR A 119 -26.57 -17.55 -8.22
N LEU A 120 -27.77 -16.96 -8.35
CA LEU A 120 -28.03 -15.61 -7.89
C LEU A 120 -27.95 -15.51 -6.36
N ARG A 121 -28.41 -16.53 -5.63
CA ARG A 121 -28.27 -16.62 -4.17
C ARG A 121 -26.81 -16.78 -3.74
N ASP A 122 -26.05 -17.66 -4.38
CA ASP A 122 -24.62 -17.85 -4.17
C ASP A 122 -23.85 -16.53 -4.41
N ALA A 123 -24.18 -15.79 -5.48
CA ALA A 123 -23.59 -14.48 -5.77
C ALA A 123 -23.99 -13.38 -4.76
N TYR A 124 -25.23 -13.39 -4.27
CA TYR A 124 -25.68 -12.50 -3.21
C TYR A 124 -24.95 -12.77 -1.88
N ASP A 125 -24.76 -14.04 -1.52
CA ASP A 125 -23.99 -14.41 -0.33
C ASP A 125 -22.49 -14.04 -0.47
N CYS A 126 -21.91 -14.08 -1.68
CA CYS A 126 -20.59 -13.47 -1.93
C CYS A 126 -20.57 -11.96 -1.61
N ILE A 127 -21.60 -11.21 -2.02
CA ILE A 127 -21.74 -9.77 -1.71
C ILE A 127 -21.88 -9.57 -0.19
N ARG A 128 -22.66 -10.39 0.51
CA ARG A 128 -22.84 -10.32 1.97
C ARG A 128 -21.55 -10.60 2.72
N LEU A 129 -20.78 -11.62 2.32
CA LEU A 129 -19.48 -11.93 2.91
C LEU A 129 -18.48 -10.77 2.68
N ASN A 130 -18.42 -10.20 1.48
CA ASN A 130 -17.63 -8.97 1.22
C ASN A 130 -18.08 -7.79 2.11
N SER A 131 -19.38 -7.74 2.42
CA SER A 131 -20.03 -6.72 3.26
C SER A 131 -20.02 -7.03 4.77
N ASN A 132 -19.30 -8.07 5.19
CA ASN A 132 -19.23 -8.55 6.58
C ASN A 132 -20.59 -8.92 7.24
N VAL A 133 -21.57 -9.28 6.41
CA VAL A 133 -22.89 -9.75 6.85
C VAL A 133 -22.88 -11.28 6.97
N SER A 134 -23.35 -11.79 8.10
CA SER A 134 -23.52 -13.24 8.31
C SER A 134 -24.50 -13.84 7.31
N ILE A 135 -24.14 -14.96 6.69
CA ILE A 135 -24.99 -15.69 5.73
C ILE A 135 -26.02 -16.61 6.41
N ALA A 136 -25.89 -16.87 7.72
CA ALA A 136 -26.75 -17.80 8.46
C ALA A 136 -28.22 -17.30 8.57
N GLU A 137 -28.42 -15.98 8.62
CA GLU A 137 -29.75 -15.38 8.63
C GLU A 137 -30.29 -15.31 7.19
N ARG A 138 -31.35 -16.06 6.88
CA ARG A 138 -32.04 -16.00 5.57
C ARG A 138 -32.98 -14.80 5.46
N ASN A 139 -32.42 -13.59 5.57
CA ASN A 139 -33.14 -12.34 5.34
C ASN A 139 -33.03 -11.95 3.86
N GLY A 140 -34.07 -12.24 3.08
CA GLY A 140 -34.10 -12.03 1.62
C GLY A 140 -35.24 -11.12 1.17
N THR A 141 -34.91 -9.86 0.84
CA THR A 141 -35.80 -8.95 0.10
C THR A 141 -35.66 -9.06 -1.43
N VAL A 142 -34.73 -9.90 -1.91
CA VAL A 142 -34.42 -10.09 -3.33
C VAL A 142 -35.17 -11.31 -3.86
N ALA A 143 -36.03 -11.09 -4.86
CA ALA A 143 -36.78 -12.15 -5.55
C ALA A 143 -35.89 -12.87 -6.57
N PHE A 144 -35.03 -13.78 -6.10
CA PHE A 144 -34.09 -14.52 -6.96
C PHE A 144 -34.76 -15.28 -8.09
N ASP A 145 -35.95 -15.82 -7.85
CA ASP A 145 -36.71 -16.61 -8.83
C ASP A 145 -37.25 -15.71 -9.97
N SER A 146 -37.80 -14.53 -9.65
CA SER A 146 -38.20 -13.51 -10.64
C SER A 146 -37.01 -13.07 -11.51
N ILE A 147 -35.88 -12.74 -10.88
CA ILE A 147 -34.67 -12.32 -11.60
C ILE A 147 -34.16 -13.45 -12.52
N ALA A 148 -34.22 -14.71 -12.07
CA ALA A 148 -33.87 -15.86 -12.89
C ALA A 148 -34.81 -16.02 -14.09
N GLU A 149 -36.13 -15.93 -13.90
CA GLU A 149 -37.13 -15.99 -14.97
C GLU A 149 -36.92 -14.86 -15.99
N GLU A 150 -36.78 -13.61 -15.55
CA GLU A 150 -36.53 -12.42 -16.38
C GLU A 150 -35.23 -12.55 -17.20
N LEU A 151 -34.15 -13.06 -16.61
CA LEU A 151 -32.88 -13.30 -17.31
C LEU A 151 -32.98 -14.46 -18.32
N SER A 152 -33.67 -15.54 -17.95
CA SER A 152 -33.80 -16.74 -18.79
C SER A 152 -34.68 -16.54 -20.02
N SER A 153 -35.61 -15.58 -19.95
CA SER A 153 -36.51 -15.14 -21.02
C SER A 153 -36.00 -13.91 -21.79
N GLY A 154 -34.92 -13.28 -21.33
CA GLY A 154 -34.30 -12.13 -21.99
C GLY A 154 -35.03 -10.79 -21.80
N VAL A 155 -35.96 -10.71 -20.84
CA VAL A 155 -36.78 -9.50 -20.57
C VAL A 155 -36.28 -8.66 -19.37
N PHE A 156 -35.21 -9.10 -18.70
CA PHE A 156 -34.61 -8.38 -17.57
C PHE A 156 -34.18 -6.96 -17.98
N ASP A 157 -34.92 -5.95 -17.55
CA ASP A 157 -34.60 -4.55 -17.84
C ASP A 157 -33.47 -4.04 -16.93
N VAL A 158 -32.31 -3.83 -17.55
CA VAL A 158 -31.15 -3.23 -16.90
C VAL A 158 -31.43 -1.79 -16.48
N THR A 159 -32.21 -1.02 -17.26
CA THR A 159 -32.38 0.44 -17.06
C THR A 159 -33.15 0.75 -15.77
N SER A 160 -34.31 0.11 -15.55
CA SER A 160 -35.05 0.22 -14.29
C SER A 160 -34.26 -0.29 -13.08
N ASN A 161 -33.31 -1.20 -13.31
CA ASN A 161 -32.38 -1.69 -12.31
C ASN A 161 -31.11 -0.82 -12.11
N THR A 162 -31.12 0.43 -12.58
CA THR A 162 -30.07 1.42 -12.27
C THR A 162 -30.58 2.62 -11.47
N PHE A 163 -29.66 3.34 -10.83
CA PHE A 163 -29.92 4.69 -10.34
C PHE A 163 -28.74 5.62 -10.59
N SER A 164 -29.06 6.87 -10.91
CA SER A 164 -28.09 7.92 -11.20
C SER A 164 -27.81 8.81 -9.98
N LEU A 165 -26.53 9.12 -9.78
CA LEU A 165 -26.04 10.10 -8.82
C LEU A 165 -25.40 11.26 -9.57
N ALA A 166 -26.06 12.41 -9.59
CA ALA A 166 -25.48 13.66 -10.09
C ALA A 166 -24.51 14.30 -9.05
N ALA A 167 -23.45 14.94 -9.52
CA ALA A 167 -22.61 15.82 -8.72
C ALA A 167 -23.40 17.03 -8.24
N ARG A 168 -23.09 17.53 -7.04
CA ARG A 168 -23.67 18.77 -6.49
C ARG A 168 -22.86 20.03 -6.83
N ASP A 169 -21.79 19.88 -7.60
CA ASP A 169 -20.92 20.98 -8.02
C ASP A 169 -21.22 21.40 -9.48
N LYS A 170 -20.42 22.34 -10.00
CA LYS A 170 -20.59 22.91 -11.33
C LYS A 170 -20.37 21.91 -12.48
N THR A 171 -19.72 20.77 -12.24
CA THR A 171 -19.36 19.82 -13.30
C THR A 171 -20.55 19.04 -13.86
N LYS A 172 -21.64 18.91 -13.08
CA LYS A 172 -22.82 18.08 -13.39
C LYS A 172 -22.50 16.63 -13.79
N GLU A 173 -21.35 16.08 -13.37
CA GLU A 173 -21.02 14.68 -13.64
C GLU A 173 -22.08 13.73 -13.08
N VAL A 174 -22.35 12.62 -13.77
CA VAL A 174 -23.32 11.61 -13.35
C VAL A 174 -22.63 10.25 -13.25
N LEU A 175 -22.73 9.63 -12.07
CA LEU A 175 -22.33 8.26 -11.82
C LEU A 175 -23.59 7.38 -11.81
N VAL A 176 -23.63 6.33 -12.62
CA VAL A 176 -24.73 5.35 -12.61
C VAL A 176 -24.30 4.13 -11.81
N LEU A 177 -25.14 3.71 -10.87
CA LEU A 177 -24.89 2.55 -10.00
C LEU A 177 -26.02 1.50 -10.18
N PRO A 178 -25.70 0.21 -10.02
CA PRO A 178 -26.70 -0.86 -10.11
C PRO A 178 -27.57 -0.93 -8.85
N SER A 179 -28.82 -1.34 -9.02
CA SER A 179 -29.68 -1.84 -7.94
C SER A 179 -29.05 -3.07 -7.27
N VAL A 180 -29.56 -3.48 -6.10
CA VAL A 180 -29.11 -4.73 -5.46
C VAL A 180 -29.33 -5.93 -6.38
N ALA A 181 -30.45 -6.00 -7.11
CA ALA A 181 -30.74 -7.07 -8.06
C ALA A 181 -29.70 -7.13 -9.20
N LEU A 182 -29.49 -6.03 -9.93
CA LEU A 182 -28.50 -5.99 -11.02
C LEU A 182 -27.07 -6.19 -10.50
N LYS A 183 -26.77 -5.82 -9.26
CA LYS A 183 -25.46 -6.08 -8.66
C LYS A 183 -25.23 -7.56 -8.35
N VAL A 184 -26.27 -8.30 -7.98
CA VAL A 184 -26.22 -9.78 -7.89
C VAL A 184 -25.94 -10.40 -9.26
N VAL A 185 -26.62 -9.90 -10.31
CA VAL A 185 -26.36 -10.34 -11.70
C VAL A 185 -24.92 -10.03 -12.12
N GLN A 186 -24.40 -8.82 -11.82
CA GLN A 186 -23.01 -8.45 -12.09
C GLN A 186 -22.00 -9.33 -11.33
N GLU A 187 -22.26 -9.69 -10.07
CA GLU A 187 -21.38 -10.59 -9.30
C GLU A 187 -21.41 -12.03 -9.87
N ALA A 188 -22.58 -12.52 -10.30
CA ALA A 188 -22.67 -13.80 -10.99
C ALA A 188 -21.88 -13.80 -12.31
N ILE A 189 -22.06 -12.77 -13.15
CA ILE A 189 -21.28 -12.58 -14.39
C ILE A 189 -19.78 -12.48 -14.08
N ARG A 190 -19.37 -11.75 -13.02
CA ARG A 190 -17.96 -11.64 -12.62
C ARG A 190 -17.35 -13.02 -12.39
N ILE A 191 -18.00 -13.85 -11.57
CA ILE A 191 -17.50 -15.18 -11.23
C ILE A 191 -17.46 -16.08 -12.47
N VAL A 192 -18.47 -16.01 -13.35
CA VAL A 192 -18.51 -16.75 -14.62
C VAL A 192 -17.34 -16.38 -15.53
N LEU A 193 -17.13 -15.08 -15.80
CA LEU A 193 -16.04 -14.60 -16.66
C LEU A 193 -14.66 -14.95 -16.07
N GLU A 194 -14.50 -14.86 -14.76
CA GLU A 194 -13.25 -15.25 -14.11
C GLU A 194 -12.96 -16.75 -14.23
N VAL A 195 -13.97 -17.62 -14.25
CA VAL A 195 -13.76 -19.05 -14.49
C VAL A 195 -13.32 -19.33 -15.92
N VAL A 196 -13.89 -18.62 -16.91
CA VAL A 196 -13.56 -18.76 -18.34
C VAL A 196 -12.15 -18.25 -18.65
N PHE A 197 -11.80 -17.03 -18.21
CA PHE A 197 -10.59 -16.34 -18.67
C PHE A 197 -9.38 -16.43 -17.73
N SER A 198 -9.56 -16.52 -16.40
CA SER A 198 -8.42 -16.53 -15.46
C SER A 198 -7.35 -17.61 -15.66
N PRO A 199 -7.68 -18.83 -16.13
CA PRO A 199 -6.68 -19.85 -16.45
C PRO A 199 -5.78 -19.49 -17.63
N GLN A 200 -6.27 -18.66 -18.56
CA GLN A 200 -5.59 -18.34 -19.83
C GLN A 200 -4.70 -17.09 -19.70
N PHE A 201 -5.08 -16.12 -18.84
CA PHE A 201 -4.35 -14.86 -18.67
C PHE A 201 -2.83 -15.03 -18.51
N SER A 202 -2.10 -14.20 -19.24
CA SER A 202 -0.63 -14.19 -19.34
C SER A 202 0.14 -14.26 -18.01
N LYS A 203 1.39 -14.76 -18.03
CA LYS A 203 2.26 -14.77 -16.84
C LYS A 203 2.63 -13.35 -16.39
N ILE A 204 2.65 -12.35 -17.28
CA ILE A 204 2.95 -10.95 -16.92
C ILE A 204 1.77 -10.21 -16.26
N SER A 205 0.55 -10.78 -16.29
CA SER A 205 -0.62 -10.21 -15.63
C SER A 205 -0.66 -10.62 -14.15
N HIS A 206 -0.43 -9.65 -13.26
CA HIS A 206 -0.41 -9.81 -11.81
C HIS A 206 -1.71 -9.36 -11.12
N SER A 207 -2.70 -8.87 -11.88
CA SER A 207 -3.80 -8.12 -11.28
C SER A 207 -4.93 -8.96 -10.73
N CYS A 208 -4.86 -9.17 -9.41
CA CYS A 208 -5.94 -9.72 -8.58
C CYS A 208 -6.44 -11.06 -9.12
N ARG A 209 -5.49 -11.97 -9.36
CA ARG A 209 -5.72 -13.40 -9.66
C ARG A 209 -5.35 -14.19 -8.41
N SER A 210 -5.85 -15.41 -8.25
CA SER A 210 -5.53 -16.18 -7.05
C SER A 210 -4.01 -16.35 -6.90
N GLY A 211 -3.45 -15.92 -5.77
CA GLY A 211 -2.01 -15.90 -5.51
C GLY A 211 -1.19 -14.84 -6.26
N ARG A 212 -1.82 -13.92 -7.01
CA ARG A 212 -1.18 -12.76 -7.65
C ARG A 212 -1.93 -11.46 -7.38
N GLY A 213 -1.23 -10.56 -6.71
CA GLY A 213 -1.69 -9.21 -6.44
C GLY A 213 -0.54 -8.20 -6.46
N ARG A 214 -0.80 -7.03 -5.89
CA ARG A 214 0.12 -5.90 -5.74
C ARG A 214 1.50 -6.31 -5.26
N ALA A 215 1.56 -7.10 -4.18
CA ALA A 215 2.83 -7.52 -3.59
C ALA A 215 3.63 -8.43 -4.55
N SER A 216 2.94 -9.27 -5.33
CA SER A 216 3.59 -10.14 -6.34
C SER A 216 4.13 -9.34 -7.52
N ALA A 217 3.41 -8.29 -7.95
CA ALA A 217 3.85 -7.40 -9.03
C ALA A 217 5.11 -6.62 -8.61
N LEU A 218 5.11 -6.03 -7.42
CA LEU A 218 6.27 -5.30 -6.89
C LEU A 218 7.50 -6.20 -6.74
N LYS A 219 7.32 -7.44 -6.24
CA LYS A 219 8.40 -8.43 -6.15
C LYS A 219 8.95 -8.85 -7.51
N TYR A 220 8.09 -9.02 -8.51
CA TYR A 220 8.52 -9.31 -9.88
C TYR A 220 9.32 -8.14 -10.48
N ILE A 221 8.85 -6.91 -10.29
CA ILE A 221 9.50 -5.69 -10.77
C ILE A 221 10.86 -5.50 -10.09
N SER A 222 10.96 -5.61 -8.76
CA SER A 222 12.23 -5.48 -8.03
C SER A 222 13.26 -6.54 -8.43
N ASN A 223 12.80 -7.76 -8.73
CA ASN A 223 13.67 -8.87 -9.11
C ASN A 223 14.20 -8.77 -10.55
N ASN A 224 13.47 -8.13 -11.47
CA ASN A 224 13.92 -7.98 -12.86
C ASN A 224 14.68 -6.66 -13.08
N MET A 225 14.37 -5.62 -12.32
CA MET A 225 15.04 -4.31 -12.41
C MET A 225 16.53 -4.37 -12.03
N SER A 226 16.96 -5.32 -11.19
CA SER A 226 18.38 -5.56 -10.89
C SER A 226 19.21 -5.93 -12.13
N HIS A 227 18.60 -6.62 -13.09
CA HIS A 227 19.25 -7.10 -14.31
C HIS A 227 19.00 -6.18 -15.51
N SER A 228 18.28 -5.07 -15.33
CA SER A 228 17.86 -4.18 -16.41
C SER A 228 18.69 -2.91 -16.49
N ASP A 229 18.79 -2.37 -17.70
CA ASP A 229 19.53 -1.14 -18.02
C ASP A 229 18.55 0.03 -18.21
N TRP A 230 17.39 -0.23 -18.82
CA TRP A 230 16.35 0.76 -19.13
C TRP A 230 15.00 0.36 -18.54
N CYS A 231 14.18 1.33 -18.17
CA CYS A 231 12.82 1.10 -17.66
C CYS A 231 11.87 2.25 -18.01
N PHE A 232 10.60 1.90 -18.24
CA PHE A 232 9.53 2.86 -18.55
C PHE A 232 8.16 2.35 -18.11
N PHE A 233 7.19 3.27 -18.11
CA PHE A 233 5.78 2.99 -17.88
C PHE A 233 4.95 3.36 -19.10
N LEU A 234 3.91 2.57 -19.35
CA LEU A 234 2.79 2.98 -20.18
C LEU A 234 1.59 3.19 -19.24
N SER A 235 1.18 4.45 -19.08
CA SER A 235 -0.02 4.84 -18.34
C SER A 235 -1.15 5.09 -19.33
N LEU A 236 -2.16 4.23 -19.30
CA LEU A 236 -3.30 4.29 -20.21
C LEU A 236 -4.32 5.34 -19.73
N GLU A 237 -4.93 6.10 -20.64
CA GLU A 237 -6.11 6.92 -20.36
C GLU A 237 -7.13 6.73 -21.48
N LYS A 238 -8.30 6.20 -21.15
CA LYS A 238 -9.41 6.04 -22.09
C LYS A 238 -10.70 5.78 -21.33
N LYS A 239 -11.70 6.62 -21.51
CA LYS A 239 -13.08 6.26 -21.19
C LYS A 239 -13.61 5.35 -22.30
N VAL A 240 -14.11 4.17 -21.94
CA VAL A 240 -14.56 3.18 -22.94
C VAL A 240 -15.75 3.73 -23.72
N ASP A 241 -15.56 3.75 -25.04
CA ASP A 241 -16.55 4.09 -26.05
C ASP A 241 -17.09 2.81 -26.72
N VAL A 242 -18.02 2.97 -27.65
CA VAL A 242 -18.68 1.85 -28.34
C VAL A 242 -17.63 0.97 -29.03
N SER A 243 -16.66 1.54 -29.76
CA SER A 243 -15.65 0.75 -30.49
C SER A 243 -14.76 -0.11 -29.60
N VAL A 244 -14.31 0.42 -28.44
CA VAL A 244 -13.55 -0.37 -27.47
C VAL A 244 -14.42 -1.46 -26.84
N PHE A 245 -15.71 -1.18 -26.58
CA PHE A 245 -16.63 -2.16 -26.02
C PHE A 245 -17.01 -3.29 -26.99
N GLU A 246 -17.25 -2.98 -28.26
CA GLU A 246 -17.49 -3.99 -29.32
C GLU A 246 -16.27 -4.89 -29.51
N ASN A 247 -15.05 -4.33 -29.49
CA ASN A 247 -13.81 -5.09 -29.57
C ASN A 247 -13.66 -6.04 -28.36
N LEU A 248 -13.98 -5.58 -27.14
CA LEU A 248 -14.05 -6.43 -25.95
C LEU A 248 -15.07 -7.58 -26.08
N LEU A 249 -16.27 -7.32 -26.60
CA LEU A 249 -17.26 -8.37 -26.82
C LEU A 249 -16.79 -9.39 -27.87
N SER A 250 -16.19 -8.92 -28.97
CA SER A 250 -15.58 -9.77 -30.01
C SER A 250 -14.54 -10.73 -29.42
N VAL A 251 -13.64 -10.24 -28.55
CA VAL A 251 -12.66 -11.07 -27.80
C VAL A 251 -13.35 -12.07 -26.87
N MET A 252 -14.51 -11.73 -26.30
CA MET A 252 -15.27 -12.66 -25.46
C MET A 252 -15.96 -13.76 -26.27
N GLU A 253 -16.48 -13.42 -27.46
CA GLU A 253 -17.18 -14.33 -28.39
C GLU A 253 -16.24 -15.37 -29.04
N GLU A 254 -14.92 -15.14 -29.02
CA GLU A 254 -13.91 -16.17 -29.32
C GLU A 254 -14.00 -17.40 -28.38
N LYS A 255 -14.49 -17.21 -27.15
CA LYS A 255 -14.55 -18.25 -26.09
C LYS A 255 -15.94 -18.56 -25.56
N ILE A 256 -16.88 -17.62 -25.69
CA ILE A 256 -18.25 -17.73 -25.17
C ILE A 256 -19.24 -17.64 -26.33
N GLU A 257 -20.00 -18.70 -26.54
CA GLU A 257 -21.08 -18.78 -27.51
C GLU A 257 -22.42 -18.60 -26.78
N ASP A 258 -22.70 -17.35 -26.39
CA ASP A 258 -23.93 -16.95 -25.72
C ASP A 258 -24.31 -15.51 -26.11
N SER A 259 -25.17 -15.38 -27.11
CA SER A 259 -25.65 -14.08 -27.59
C SER A 259 -26.50 -13.35 -26.54
N GLY A 260 -27.18 -14.07 -25.65
CA GLY A 260 -27.94 -13.49 -24.56
C GLY A 260 -27.05 -12.78 -23.55
N LEU A 261 -25.90 -13.37 -23.21
CA LEU A 261 -24.89 -12.74 -22.36
C LEU A 261 -24.29 -11.49 -23.03
N SER A 262 -23.97 -11.56 -24.33
CA SER A 262 -23.52 -10.37 -25.10
C SER A 262 -24.58 -9.25 -25.11
N ILE A 263 -25.86 -9.57 -25.33
CA ILE A 263 -26.98 -8.60 -25.29
C ILE A 263 -27.11 -7.95 -23.90
N LEU A 264 -27.05 -8.75 -22.84
CA LEU A 264 -27.13 -8.25 -21.46
C LEU A 264 -25.96 -7.30 -21.14
N LEU A 265 -24.74 -7.63 -21.59
CA LEU A 265 -23.55 -6.77 -21.42
C LEU A 265 -23.66 -5.46 -22.22
N ARG A 266 -24.19 -5.51 -23.46
CA ARG A 266 -24.52 -4.32 -24.26
C ARG A 266 -25.51 -3.41 -23.53
N SER A 267 -26.59 -3.97 -23.00
CA SER A 267 -27.58 -3.22 -22.21
C SER A 267 -26.96 -2.57 -20.96
N MET A 268 -26.05 -3.26 -20.26
CA MET A 268 -25.30 -2.65 -19.14
C MET A 268 -24.33 -1.53 -19.57
N PHE A 269 -23.74 -1.62 -20.76
CA PHE A 269 -22.91 -0.56 -21.31
C PHE A 269 -23.73 0.68 -21.69
N GLU A 270 -24.84 0.48 -22.39
CA GLU A 270 -25.80 1.53 -22.79
C GLU A 270 -26.41 2.25 -21.58
N ALA A 271 -26.80 1.50 -20.54
CA ALA A 271 -27.25 2.03 -19.25
C ALA A 271 -26.12 2.69 -18.43
N ARG A 272 -24.86 2.67 -18.92
CA ARG A 272 -23.66 3.27 -18.30
C ARG A 272 -23.29 2.72 -16.92
N VAL A 273 -23.75 1.52 -16.57
CA VAL A 273 -23.58 0.93 -15.23
C VAL A 273 -22.27 0.14 -15.06
N LEU A 274 -21.59 -0.21 -16.16
CA LEU A 274 -20.32 -0.96 -16.11
C LEU A 274 -19.13 -0.16 -15.55
N ASN A 275 -19.19 1.18 -15.58
CA ASN A 275 -18.18 2.10 -15.04
C ASN A 275 -16.72 1.76 -15.46
N LEU A 276 -16.55 1.40 -16.73
CA LEU A 276 -15.30 0.96 -17.33
C LEU A 276 -14.51 2.17 -17.91
N GLU A 277 -13.33 2.42 -17.36
CA GLU A 277 -12.47 3.57 -17.67
C GLU A 277 -11.03 3.22 -17.30
N PHE A 278 -10.11 3.40 -18.25
CA PHE A 278 -8.66 3.27 -18.09
C PHE A 278 -8.08 4.64 -17.67
N GLY A 279 -7.16 4.67 -16.71
CA GLY A 279 -6.48 5.90 -16.26
C GLY A 279 -7.29 6.81 -15.33
N GLY A 280 -8.61 6.88 -15.50
CA GLY A 280 -9.46 7.86 -14.81
C GLY A 280 -9.49 7.73 -13.28
N PHE A 281 -9.72 6.54 -12.74
CA PHE A 281 -9.81 6.30 -11.30
C PHE A 281 -8.90 5.16 -10.83
N PRO A 282 -8.13 5.34 -9.72
CA PRO A 282 -7.41 4.26 -9.08
C PRO A 282 -8.31 3.07 -8.73
N LYS A 283 -8.06 1.94 -9.39
CA LYS A 283 -8.75 0.65 -9.16
C LYS A 283 -8.14 -0.07 -7.94
N GLY A 284 -8.95 -0.82 -7.20
CA GLY A 284 -8.54 -1.60 -6.02
C GLY A 284 -8.79 -0.93 -4.67
N HIS A 285 -9.57 0.16 -4.62
CA HIS A 285 -9.89 0.89 -3.39
C HIS A 285 -11.34 0.70 -2.91
N GLY A 286 -12.14 -0.10 -3.62
CA GLY A 286 -13.51 -0.45 -3.21
C GLY A 286 -14.48 0.73 -3.26
N LEU A 287 -14.26 1.67 -4.18
CA LEU A 287 -15.20 2.74 -4.49
C LEU A 287 -16.28 2.23 -5.45
N PRO A 288 -17.54 2.69 -5.36
CA PRO A 288 -18.63 2.27 -6.26
C PRO A 288 -18.34 2.55 -7.74
N GLN A 289 -17.63 3.66 -8.00
CA GLN A 289 -17.16 4.08 -9.32
C GLN A 289 -16.17 3.12 -9.99
N GLU A 290 -15.62 2.14 -9.26
CA GLU A 290 -14.71 1.15 -9.85
C GLU A 290 -15.47 0.06 -10.61
N GLY A 291 -16.77 -0.16 -10.33
CA GLY A 291 -17.59 -1.20 -10.96
C GLY A 291 -17.24 -2.64 -10.52
N VAL A 292 -18.24 -3.52 -10.41
CA VAL A 292 -18.01 -4.94 -10.06
C VAL A 292 -17.32 -5.67 -11.22
N LEU A 293 -17.74 -5.38 -12.45
CA LEU A 293 -17.23 -6.04 -13.66
C LEU A 293 -15.96 -5.40 -14.25
N SER A 294 -15.64 -4.13 -13.94
CA SER A 294 -14.51 -3.42 -14.56
C SER A 294 -13.20 -4.20 -14.44
N ARG A 295 -12.96 -4.87 -13.29
CA ARG A 295 -11.74 -5.64 -13.04
C ARG A 295 -11.54 -6.77 -14.06
N VAL A 296 -12.55 -7.61 -14.25
CA VAL A 296 -12.46 -8.77 -15.13
C VAL A 296 -12.47 -8.33 -16.61
N LEU A 297 -13.29 -7.35 -16.96
CA LEU A 297 -13.38 -6.82 -18.32
C LEU A 297 -12.07 -6.13 -18.77
N MET A 298 -11.42 -5.32 -17.91
CA MET A 298 -10.09 -4.75 -18.21
C MET A 298 -9.03 -5.83 -18.41
N ASN A 299 -9.06 -6.89 -17.60
CA ASN A 299 -8.09 -7.98 -17.72
C ASN A 299 -8.31 -8.80 -18.99
N ILE A 300 -9.55 -9.07 -19.41
CA ILE A 300 -9.88 -9.71 -20.69
C ILE A 300 -9.37 -8.85 -21.85
N TYR A 301 -9.66 -7.55 -21.84
CA TYR A 301 -9.26 -6.65 -22.93
C TYR A 301 -7.73 -6.56 -23.08
N LEU A 302 -7.02 -6.38 -21.96
CA LEU A 302 -5.57 -6.20 -21.96
C LEU A 302 -4.77 -7.50 -22.09
N ASP A 303 -5.39 -8.69 -22.01
CA ASP A 303 -4.70 -9.96 -22.33
C ASP A 303 -4.27 -10.01 -23.81
N ARG A 304 -4.99 -9.29 -24.70
CA ARG A 304 -4.58 -9.06 -26.10
C ARG A 304 -3.22 -8.36 -26.18
N PHE A 305 -2.99 -7.35 -25.34
CA PHE A 305 -1.68 -6.72 -25.20
C PHE A 305 -0.66 -7.65 -24.55
N ASP A 306 -1.05 -8.44 -23.55
CA ASP A 306 -0.14 -9.36 -22.89
C ASP A 306 0.37 -10.47 -23.84
N HIS A 307 -0.43 -10.85 -24.85
CA HIS A 307 -0.01 -11.71 -25.95
C HIS A 307 0.90 -11.00 -26.96
N GLU A 308 0.61 -9.74 -27.33
CA GLU A 308 1.49 -8.97 -28.22
C GLU A 308 2.86 -8.71 -27.55
N PHE A 309 2.90 -8.46 -26.24
CA PHE A 309 4.15 -8.35 -25.50
C PHE A 309 5.08 -9.55 -25.74
N TYR A 310 4.54 -10.77 -25.75
CA TYR A 310 5.36 -11.96 -26.05
C TYR A 310 5.84 -11.99 -27.50
N ARG A 311 5.09 -11.44 -28.46
CA ARG A 311 5.51 -11.32 -29.87
C ARG A 311 6.62 -10.27 -30.03
N ILE A 312 6.52 -9.14 -29.32
CA ILE A 312 7.57 -8.11 -29.26
C ILE A 312 8.83 -8.67 -28.59
N SER A 313 8.72 -9.29 -27.40
CA SER A 313 9.85 -9.96 -26.71
C SER A 313 10.49 -11.05 -27.59
N MET A 314 9.71 -11.86 -28.31
CA MET A 314 10.26 -12.86 -29.24
C MET A 314 11.01 -12.21 -30.40
N ARG A 315 10.45 -11.16 -31.03
CA ARG A 315 11.09 -10.42 -32.13
C ARG A 315 12.45 -9.86 -31.70
N HIS A 316 12.50 -9.21 -30.54
CA HIS A 316 13.70 -8.55 -30.04
C HIS A 316 14.73 -9.53 -29.45
N GLU A 317 14.33 -10.55 -28.70
CA GLU A 317 15.28 -11.43 -28.00
C GLU A 317 15.72 -12.67 -28.78
N ALA A 318 14.93 -13.12 -29.75
CA ALA A 318 15.13 -14.41 -30.42
C ALA A 318 15.36 -14.31 -31.93
N LEU A 319 15.00 -13.20 -32.57
CA LEU A 319 15.01 -13.05 -34.03
C LEU A 319 15.96 -11.93 -34.55
N ASP A 320 16.77 -11.33 -33.67
CA ASP A 320 17.81 -10.29 -33.94
C ASP A 320 17.80 -9.65 -35.33
N LEU A 321 17.30 -8.42 -35.43
CA LEU A 321 17.22 -7.68 -36.70
C LEU A 321 18.58 -7.38 -37.38
N ASP A 322 19.70 -7.51 -36.67
CA ASP A 322 21.02 -6.95 -37.08
C ASP A 322 22.21 -7.95 -37.06
N SER A 323 22.03 -9.24 -36.77
CA SER A 323 23.16 -10.20 -36.71
C SER A 323 23.28 -11.12 -37.93
N ASN A 324 23.83 -10.59 -39.04
CA ASN A 324 24.58 -11.40 -40.00
C ASN A 324 25.92 -11.80 -39.34
N THR A 325 25.97 -12.92 -38.61
CA THR A 325 27.25 -13.50 -38.13
C THR A 325 27.12 -14.97 -37.77
N ASP A 326 27.81 -15.78 -38.56
CA ASP A 326 28.39 -17.11 -38.34
C ASP A 326 27.59 -18.28 -37.75
N GLU A 327 27.66 -19.36 -38.52
CA GLU A 327 27.32 -20.74 -38.17
C GLU A 327 28.32 -21.27 -37.12
N ASP A 328 27.95 -21.30 -35.84
CA ASP A 328 28.29 -22.36 -34.85
C ASP A 328 28.01 -21.90 -33.39
N LYS A 329 26.73 -21.80 -33.00
CA LYS A 329 26.32 -21.86 -31.59
C LYS A 329 25.30 -22.99 -31.37
N PRO A 330 25.53 -23.92 -30.41
CA PRO A 330 24.75 -25.16 -30.26
C PRO A 330 23.40 -24.95 -29.55
N GLY A 331 22.63 -23.94 -29.94
CA GLY A 331 21.32 -23.65 -29.37
C GLY A 331 20.63 -22.46 -30.04
N SER A 332 19.51 -22.71 -30.71
CA SER A 332 18.65 -21.66 -31.27
C SER A 332 18.16 -20.71 -30.17
N LYS A 333 18.40 -19.39 -30.34
CA LYS A 333 17.90 -18.31 -29.45
C LYS A 333 16.39 -18.40 -29.22
N LEU A 334 15.64 -18.83 -30.24
CA LEU A 334 14.20 -19.06 -30.15
C LEU A 334 13.85 -20.25 -29.23
N ARG A 335 14.61 -21.34 -29.26
CA ARG A 335 14.40 -22.49 -28.37
C ARG A 335 14.74 -22.18 -26.90
N SER A 336 15.74 -21.33 -26.63
CA SER A 336 16.04 -20.89 -25.26
C SER A 336 15.00 -19.88 -24.75
N TRP A 337 14.52 -18.98 -25.62
CA TRP A 337 13.37 -18.11 -25.31
C TRP A 337 12.14 -18.93 -24.92
N PHE A 338 11.73 -19.92 -25.72
CA PHE A 338 10.56 -20.76 -25.43
C PHE A 338 10.66 -21.51 -24.09
N ARG A 339 11.80 -22.17 -23.80
CA ARG A 339 12.00 -22.88 -22.53
C ARG A 339 11.91 -21.95 -21.31
N ARG A 340 12.50 -20.76 -21.42
CA ARG A 340 12.42 -19.74 -20.36
C ARG A 340 10.98 -19.23 -20.16
N GLN A 341 10.21 -19.01 -21.24
CA GLN A 341 8.80 -18.63 -21.11
C GLN A 341 7.92 -19.77 -20.59
N ALA A 342 8.24 -21.03 -20.90
CA ALA A 342 7.60 -22.21 -20.29
C ALA A 342 7.84 -22.27 -18.77
N GLY A 343 9.01 -21.83 -18.32
CA GLY A 343 9.43 -21.84 -16.91
C GLY A 343 10.39 -22.98 -16.59
N GLU A 344 10.96 -23.63 -17.60
CA GLU A 344 12.02 -24.62 -17.44
C GLU A 344 13.31 -23.89 -17.00
N GLN A 345 13.71 -24.09 -15.75
CA GLN A 345 15.02 -23.68 -15.28
C GLN A 345 16.05 -24.71 -15.75
N ASP A 346 16.88 -24.35 -16.72
CA ASP A 346 18.05 -25.16 -17.09
C ASP A 346 18.98 -25.30 -15.86
N LEU A 347 19.04 -26.50 -15.28
CA LEU A 347 19.96 -26.89 -14.19
C LEU A 347 21.45 -26.80 -14.59
N LYS A 348 21.73 -26.42 -15.85
CA LYS A 348 23.05 -26.08 -16.38
C LYS A 348 22.99 -24.66 -16.93
N SER A 349 23.15 -23.68 -16.05
CA SER A 349 23.16 -22.27 -16.41
C SER A 349 24.25 -21.96 -17.43
N ILE A 350 23.86 -21.53 -18.64
CA ILE A 350 24.67 -20.56 -19.37
C ILE A 350 24.78 -19.34 -18.45
N PRO A 351 25.97 -18.83 -18.12
CA PRO A 351 26.09 -17.65 -17.28
C PRO A 351 25.33 -16.50 -17.95
N GLU A 352 24.53 -15.76 -17.18
CA GLU A 352 23.66 -14.70 -17.69
C GLU A 352 24.38 -13.57 -18.45
N LYS A 353 25.72 -13.56 -18.37
CA LYS A 353 26.65 -12.66 -19.06
C LYS A 353 26.56 -12.68 -20.60
N ASP A 354 25.92 -13.67 -21.23
CA ASP A 354 25.96 -13.88 -22.70
C ASP A 354 24.64 -13.57 -23.45
N ILE A 355 23.66 -12.89 -22.83
CA ILE A 355 22.40 -12.48 -23.50
C ILE A 355 22.41 -10.98 -23.79
N ALA A 356 22.41 -10.61 -25.07
CA ALA A 356 22.60 -9.24 -25.56
C ALA A 356 21.38 -8.31 -25.37
N LEU A 357 20.15 -8.87 -25.39
CA LEU A 357 18.90 -8.13 -25.21
C LEU A 357 17.91 -9.00 -24.42
N ARG A 358 17.23 -8.41 -23.43
CA ARG A 358 16.16 -9.05 -22.64
C ARG A 358 15.03 -8.07 -22.37
N VAL A 359 13.78 -8.52 -22.44
CA VAL A 359 12.59 -7.70 -22.19
C VAL A 359 11.72 -8.32 -21.10
N TYR A 360 11.43 -7.54 -20.06
CA TYR A 360 10.50 -7.91 -18.99
C TYR A 360 9.33 -6.93 -18.99
N CYS A 361 8.11 -7.45 -18.81
CA CYS A 361 6.91 -6.65 -18.64
C CYS A 361 6.14 -7.13 -17.41
N CYS A 362 5.52 -6.20 -16.68
CA CYS A 362 4.64 -6.48 -15.56
C CYS A 362 3.40 -5.61 -15.69
N ARG A 363 2.22 -6.23 -15.83
CA ARG A 363 0.93 -5.52 -15.91
C ARG A 363 0.15 -5.67 -14.61
N PHE A 364 -0.32 -4.54 -14.11
CA PHE A 364 -1.29 -4.46 -13.01
C PHE A 364 -2.42 -3.49 -13.39
N MET A 365 -3.57 -4.05 -13.77
CA MET A 365 -4.71 -3.38 -14.38
C MET A 365 -4.27 -2.60 -15.63
N ASP A 366 -4.33 -1.27 -15.54
CA ASP A 366 -4.00 -0.27 -16.54
C ASP A 366 -2.59 0.35 -16.35
N GLU A 367 -1.85 -0.07 -15.32
CA GLU A 367 -0.42 0.25 -15.18
C GLU A 367 0.43 -0.87 -15.79
N ILE A 368 1.19 -0.53 -16.85
CA ILE A 368 2.08 -1.46 -17.55
C ILE A 368 3.52 -1.00 -17.34
N PHE A 369 4.33 -1.80 -16.67
CA PHE A 369 5.76 -1.58 -16.45
C PHE A 369 6.61 -2.39 -17.44
N PHE A 370 7.64 -1.76 -17.98
CA PHE A 370 8.68 -2.42 -18.78
C PHE A 370 10.06 -2.23 -18.17
N SER A 371 10.89 -3.27 -18.26
CA SER A 371 12.34 -3.14 -18.11
C SER A 371 13.09 -3.93 -19.18
N VAL A 372 14.16 -3.34 -19.69
CA VAL A 372 14.96 -3.84 -20.81
C VAL A 372 16.42 -3.87 -20.39
N SER A 373 17.11 -4.98 -20.66
CA SER A 373 18.58 -5.02 -20.64
C SER A 373 19.08 -5.07 -22.07
N GLY A 374 20.03 -4.20 -22.41
CA GLY A 374 20.47 -3.97 -23.79
C GLY A 374 20.63 -2.49 -24.14
N PRO A 375 20.81 -2.15 -25.44
CA PRO A 375 21.00 -0.77 -25.90
C PRO A 375 19.72 0.06 -25.80
N GLU A 376 19.88 1.37 -25.60
CA GLU A 376 18.79 2.35 -25.50
C GLU A 376 17.82 2.29 -26.68
N LYS A 377 18.37 2.19 -27.91
CA LYS A 377 17.61 2.06 -29.15
C LYS A 377 16.57 0.93 -29.07
N ALA A 378 16.96 -0.26 -28.58
CA ALA A 378 16.03 -1.37 -28.46
C ALA A 378 14.91 -1.08 -27.45
N ALA A 379 15.20 -0.39 -26.35
CA ALA A 379 14.17 0.04 -25.39
C ALA A 379 13.19 1.05 -26.01
N VAL A 380 13.67 1.96 -26.86
CA VAL A 380 12.85 2.93 -27.61
C VAL A 380 12.01 2.23 -28.69
N ASP A 381 12.57 1.25 -29.40
CA ASP A 381 11.88 0.48 -30.44
C ASP A 381 10.75 -0.38 -29.82
N ILE A 382 11.05 -1.15 -28.77
CA ILE A 382 10.08 -1.96 -28.00
C ILE A 382 8.94 -1.07 -27.47
N ARG A 383 9.27 0.10 -26.93
CA ARG A 383 8.30 1.08 -26.44
C ARG A 383 7.40 1.58 -27.57
N SER A 384 7.97 1.92 -28.72
CA SER A 384 7.24 2.42 -29.89
C SER A 384 6.30 1.36 -30.46
N GLU A 385 6.72 0.10 -30.54
CA GLU A 385 5.86 -1.03 -30.93
C GLU A 385 4.70 -1.24 -29.95
N ALA A 386 4.97 -1.23 -28.64
CA ALA A 386 3.95 -1.38 -27.61
C ALA A 386 2.90 -0.24 -27.63
N ILE A 387 3.36 1.01 -27.78
CA ILE A 387 2.50 2.20 -27.96
C ILE A 387 1.67 2.08 -29.25
N GLY A 388 2.30 1.66 -30.35
CA GLY A 388 1.65 1.45 -31.64
C GLY A 388 0.51 0.43 -31.57
N PHE A 389 0.72 -0.70 -30.90
CA PHE A 389 -0.34 -1.71 -30.71
C PHE A 389 -1.48 -1.20 -29.82
N LEU A 390 -1.17 -0.54 -28.69
CA LEU A 390 -2.18 0.02 -27.79
C LEU A 390 -3.10 1.03 -28.49
N ARG A 391 -2.54 1.91 -29.33
CA ARG A 391 -3.29 2.90 -30.11
C ARG A 391 -4.05 2.26 -31.28
N ASN A 392 -3.37 1.47 -32.10
CA ASN A 392 -3.92 1.01 -33.39
C ASN A 392 -4.83 -0.21 -33.26
N SER A 393 -4.55 -1.12 -32.31
CA SER A 393 -5.30 -2.38 -32.15
C SER A 393 -6.26 -2.39 -30.95
N LEU A 394 -5.98 -1.59 -29.92
CA LEU A 394 -6.82 -1.49 -28.72
C LEU A 394 -7.47 -0.11 -28.51
N HIS A 395 -7.16 0.88 -29.35
CA HIS A 395 -7.74 2.24 -29.29
C HIS A 395 -7.61 2.90 -27.89
N LEU A 396 -6.50 2.64 -27.21
CA LEU A 396 -6.17 3.19 -25.89
C LEU A 396 -5.11 4.29 -26.04
N ASP A 397 -5.40 5.46 -25.49
CA ASP A 397 -4.46 6.58 -25.44
C ASP A 397 -3.50 6.42 -24.24
N ILE A 398 -2.36 7.13 -24.29
CA ILE A 398 -1.27 7.02 -23.32
C ILE A 398 -0.90 8.42 -22.84
N THR A 399 -0.86 8.62 -21.53
CA THR A 399 -0.72 9.95 -20.91
C THR A 399 0.71 10.43 -20.76
N ASP A 400 1.65 9.50 -20.64
CA ASP A 400 3.05 9.78 -20.36
C ASP A 400 3.91 9.28 -21.52
N GLU A 401 4.34 10.22 -22.36
CA GLU A 401 5.22 9.95 -23.50
C GLU A 401 6.72 10.11 -23.13
N THR A 402 7.11 10.10 -21.85
CA THR A 402 8.54 10.09 -21.48
C THR A 402 9.30 8.85 -21.98
N ASP A 403 10.50 9.09 -22.51
CA ASP A 403 11.40 8.05 -23.04
C ASP A 403 11.94 7.08 -21.97
N PRO A 404 12.45 5.91 -22.39
CA PRO A 404 13.05 4.93 -21.48
C PRO A 404 14.12 5.55 -20.58
N SER A 405 13.92 5.43 -19.28
CA SER A 405 14.83 5.98 -18.29
C SER A 405 15.87 4.95 -17.85
N PRO A 406 17.15 5.32 -17.65
CA PRO A 406 18.15 4.42 -17.08
C PRO A 406 17.74 3.91 -15.70
N CYS A 407 17.81 2.60 -15.47
CA CYS A 407 17.44 1.99 -14.19
C CYS A 407 18.29 2.49 -13.01
N GLU A 408 19.49 3.01 -13.28
CA GLU A 408 20.46 3.53 -12.31
C GLU A 408 20.16 4.97 -11.84
N ALA A 409 19.09 5.59 -12.36
CA ALA A 409 18.67 6.92 -11.94
C ALA A 409 18.33 6.99 -10.44
N THR A 410 18.99 7.89 -9.71
CA THR A 410 18.90 8.03 -8.25
C THR A 410 17.53 8.47 -7.71
N SER A 411 16.63 8.95 -8.58
CA SER A 411 15.27 9.37 -8.24
C SER A 411 14.32 8.21 -7.93
N GLY A 412 14.58 7.02 -8.49
CA GLY A 412 13.70 5.86 -8.41
C GLY A 412 12.43 6.00 -9.26
N LEU A 413 11.96 4.88 -9.80
CA LEU A 413 10.80 4.81 -10.67
C LEU A 413 9.50 4.69 -9.86
N ARG A 414 8.43 5.35 -10.31
CA ARG A 414 7.14 5.41 -9.60
C ARG A 414 6.23 4.25 -10.00
N VAL A 415 6.24 3.18 -9.21
CA VAL A 415 5.53 1.92 -9.48
C VAL A 415 4.44 1.71 -8.44
N LEU A 416 3.16 1.56 -8.81
CA LEU A 416 2.10 1.04 -7.93
C LEU A 416 2.21 1.53 -6.47
N GLY A 417 2.05 2.81 -6.14
CA GLY A 417 2.12 3.24 -4.73
C GLY A 417 3.52 3.50 -4.12
N THR A 418 4.60 3.10 -4.79
CA THR A 418 5.96 2.93 -4.23
C THR A 418 7.07 3.35 -5.20
N LEU A 419 8.21 3.82 -4.69
CA LEU A 419 9.40 4.02 -5.52
C LEU A 419 10.13 2.68 -5.64
N VAL A 420 10.53 2.29 -6.85
CA VAL A 420 11.44 1.15 -7.06
C VAL A 420 12.72 1.68 -7.69
N ARG A 421 13.87 1.34 -7.11
CA ARG A 421 15.19 1.80 -7.56
C ARG A 421 16.18 0.64 -7.66
N LYS A 422 17.09 0.70 -8.62
CA LYS A 422 18.23 -0.24 -8.76
C LYS A 422 19.33 0.24 -7.80
N ASN A 423 19.59 -0.52 -6.74
CA ASN A 423 20.67 -0.25 -5.79
C ASN A 423 21.84 -1.22 -6.00
N VAL A 424 23.06 -0.75 -5.76
CA VAL A 424 24.25 -1.61 -5.69
C VAL A 424 24.26 -2.36 -4.36
N ARG A 425 24.50 -3.66 -4.40
CA ARG A 425 24.66 -4.50 -3.20
C ARG A 425 26.08 -4.32 -2.65
N GLU A 426 26.22 -3.40 -1.71
CA GLU A 426 27.49 -3.16 -0.98
C GLU A 426 28.08 -4.48 -0.41
N SER A 427 29.41 -4.61 -0.51
CA SER A 427 30.14 -5.70 0.12
C SER A 427 29.99 -5.65 1.66
N PRO A 428 30.13 -6.78 2.39
CA PRO A 428 30.04 -6.78 3.85
C PRO A 428 31.02 -5.80 4.51
N ALA A 429 32.20 -5.62 3.93
CA ALA A 429 33.20 -4.67 4.39
C ALA A 429 32.81 -3.21 4.07
N GLY A 430 32.30 -2.92 2.87
CA GLY A 430 31.74 -1.60 2.54
C GLY A 430 30.61 -1.18 3.49
N LYS A 431 29.69 -2.11 3.80
CA LYS A 431 28.63 -1.90 4.79
C LYS A 431 29.17 -1.56 6.18
N ALA A 432 30.27 -2.20 6.60
CA ALA A 432 30.91 -1.89 7.87
C ALA A 432 31.49 -0.46 7.89
N VAL A 433 32.12 -0.03 6.79
CA VAL A 433 32.64 1.34 6.62
C VAL A 433 31.51 2.36 6.62
N HIS A 434 30.45 2.17 5.82
CA HIS A 434 29.30 3.08 5.80
C HIS A 434 28.59 3.15 7.16
N LYS A 435 28.47 2.02 7.88
CA LYS A 435 27.91 1.99 9.25
C LYS A 435 28.80 2.69 10.28
N LEU A 436 30.12 2.60 10.15
CA LEU A 436 31.07 3.33 11.00
C LEU A 436 31.01 4.84 10.71
N LYS A 437 31.05 5.23 9.43
CA LYS A 437 30.86 6.60 8.93
C LYS A 437 29.58 7.22 9.48
N GLU A 438 28.47 6.49 9.44
CA GLU A 438 27.20 6.98 9.96
C GLU A 438 27.19 7.08 11.49
N LYS A 439 27.78 6.13 12.22
CA LYS A 439 27.98 6.25 13.67
C LYS A 439 28.80 7.49 14.06
N VAL A 440 29.88 7.79 13.33
CA VAL A 440 30.72 8.97 13.60
C VAL A 440 29.96 10.26 13.30
N ARG A 441 29.19 10.32 12.21
CA ARG A 441 28.29 11.45 11.88
C ARG A 441 27.22 11.66 12.95
N LEU A 442 26.52 10.61 13.36
CA LEU A 442 25.50 10.67 14.40
C LEU A 442 26.10 11.12 15.74
N PHE A 443 27.29 10.65 16.10
CA PHE A 443 27.98 11.10 17.31
C PHE A 443 28.39 12.59 17.22
N ALA A 444 28.89 13.03 16.06
CA ALA A 444 29.24 14.44 15.83
C ALA A 444 28.01 15.37 15.91
N LEU A 445 26.89 14.95 15.31
CA LEU A 445 25.60 15.64 15.38
C LEU A 445 25.06 15.70 16.82
N GLN A 446 25.11 14.60 17.57
CA GLN A 446 24.73 14.60 19.00
C GLN A 446 25.56 15.58 19.83
N LYS A 447 26.84 15.78 19.50
CA LYS A 447 27.69 16.79 20.16
C LYS A 447 27.33 18.21 19.72
N GLU A 448 26.94 18.42 18.47
CA GLU A 448 26.45 19.71 17.97
C GLU A 448 25.10 20.10 18.58
N GLU A 449 24.15 19.17 18.69
CA GLU A 449 22.88 19.37 19.40
C GLU A 449 23.11 19.69 20.88
N ALA A 450 23.98 18.93 21.55
CA ALA A 450 24.32 19.17 22.96
C ALA A 450 25.01 20.53 23.17
N TRP A 451 25.89 20.94 22.25
CA TRP A 451 26.50 22.28 22.23
C TRP A 451 25.43 23.35 22.10
N THR A 452 24.59 23.26 21.06
CA THR A 452 23.54 24.24 20.75
C THR A 452 22.50 24.37 21.86
N LEU A 453 22.04 23.26 22.44
CA LEU A 453 21.15 23.28 23.61
C LEU A 453 21.83 23.87 24.86
N GLY A 454 23.14 23.67 25.00
CA GLY A 454 23.96 24.24 26.06
C GLY A 454 24.10 25.75 25.93
N THR A 455 24.52 26.23 24.76
CA THR A 455 24.70 27.66 24.45
C THR A 455 23.37 28.40 24.54
N VAL A 456 22.29 27.92 23.90
CA VAL A 456 20.96 28.54 24.01
C VAL A 456 20.51 28.67 25.47
N ARG A 457 20.73 27.64 26.30
CA ARG A 457 20.41 27.69 27.73
C ARG A 457 21.23 28.72 28.49
N ILE A 458 22.52 28.85 28.18
CA ILE A 458 23.39 29.89 28.75
C ILE A 458 22.89 31.28 28.30
N GLY A 459 22.51 31.44 27.03
CA GLY A 459 22.03 32.70 26.45
C GLY A 459 20.75 33.18 27.11
N LYS A 460 19.76 32.31 27.26
CA LYS A 460 18.52 32.65 28.01
C LYS A 460 18.82 33.01 29.47
N LYS A 461 19.81 32.38 30.11
CA LYS A 461 20.23 32.73 31.49
C LYS A 461 21.00 34.05 31.57
N TRP A 462 21.89 34.34 30.62
CA TRP A 462 22.68 35.56 30.56
C TRP A 462 21.82 36.76 30.20
N LEU A 463 20.98 36.66 29.17
CA LEU A 463 19.98 37.67 28.84
C LEU A 463 19.03 37.90 30.02
N GLY A 464 18.65 36.84 30.73
CA GLY A 464 17.90 36.93 31.99
C GLY A 464 18.62 37.64 33.12
N HIS A 465 19.91 37.34 33.33
CA HIS A 465 20.70 37.98 34.38
C HIS A 465 21.01 39.46 34.06
N GLY A 466 21.30 39.76 32.80
CA GLY A 466 21.53 41.12 32.30
C GLY A 466 20.29 41.99 32.43
N LEU A 467 19.17 41.57 31.81
CA LEU A 467 17.91 42.32 31.87
C LEU A 467 17.33 42.43 33.28
N LYS A 468 17.65 41.49 34.19
CA LYS A 468 17.29 41.58 35.63
C LYS A 468 18.15 42.57 36.41
N LYS A 469 19.36 42.92 35.93
CA LYS A 469 20.26 43.90 36.55
C LYS A 469 20.03 45.34 36.07
N VAL A 470 19.52 45.51 34.85
CA VAL A 470 19.21 46.83 34.29
C VAL A 470 18.08 47.51 35.08
N LYS A 471 18.35 48.69 35.64
CA LYS A 471 17.34 49.50 36.32
C LYS A 471 16.53 50.31 35.31
N GLU A 472 15.29 50.63 35.67
CA GLU A 472 14.40 51.48 34.83
C GLU A 472 15.01 52.86 34.55
N SER A 473 15.78 53.41 35.50
CA SER A 473 16.55 54.64 35.36
C SER A 473 17.69 54.55 34.34
N GLU A 474 18.28 53.36 34.16
CA GLU A 474 19.38 53.13 33.21
C GLU A 474 18.84 53.00 31.78
N ILE A 475 17.64 52.41 31.60
CA ILE A 475 16.97 52.33 30.29
C ILE A 475 16.64 53.74 29.77
N LYS A 476 16.13 54.64 30.63
CA LYS A 476 15.81 56.03 30.25
C LYS A 476 17.03 56.85 29.81
N GLY A 477 18.25 56.47 30.22
CA GLY A 477 19.49 57.12 29.81
C GLY A 477 20.14 56.52 28.56
N LEU A 478 19.75 55.31 28.15
CA LEU A 478 20.30 54.57 27.01
C LEU A 478 19.37 54.51 25.80
N ALA A 479 18.07 54.81 25.99
CA ALA A 479 17.05 54.72 24.96
C ALA A 479 16.79 56.09 24.32
N ASP A 480 17.13 56.23 23.04
CA ASP A 480 16.62 57.31 22.20
C ASP A 480 15.08 57.28 22.20
N SER A 481 14.43 58.44 22.09
CA SER A 481 12.97 58.57 22.25
C SER A 481 12.16 57.71 21.26
N ASN A 482 12.72 57.41 20.09
CA ASN A 482 12.14 56.56 19.05
C ASN A 482 12.56 55.07 19.12
N SER A 483 13.44 54.67 20.05
CA SER A 483 13.96 53.29 20.11
C SER A 483 12.92 52.28 20.66
N THR A 484 13.01 51.02 20.21
CA THR A 484 12.12 49.94 20.69
C THR A 484 12.18 49.78 22.22
N LEU A 485 13.35 50.01 22.84
CA LEU A 485 13.52 49.99 24.30
C LEU A 485 12.68 51.05 25.03
N SER A 486 12.55 52.26 24.46
CA SER A 486 11.68 53.31 24.99
C SER A 486 10.22 52.85 24.99
N GLN A 487 9.76 52.28 23.86
CA GLN A 487 8.39 51.76 23.69
C GLN A 487 8.07 50.56 24.58
N ILE A 488 9.06 49.74 24.95
CA ILE A 488 8.83 48.62 25.87
C ILE A 488 8.82 49.08 27.33
N SER A 489 9.53 50.17 27.66
CA SER A 489 9.61 50.69 29.04
C SER A 489 8.23 51.09 29.59
N CYS A 490 7.36 51.69 28.77
CA CYS A 490 6.03 52.14 29.19
C CYS A 490 5.01 51.00 29.40
N HIS A 491 5.36 49.75 29.07
CA HIS A 491 4.56 48.58 29.47
C HIS A 491 4.84 48.10 30.91
N ARG A 492 5.80 48.69 31.62
CA ARG A 492 6.05 48.42 33.04
C ARG A 492 5.01 49.12 33.92
N LYS A 493 4.06 48.37 34.48
CA LYS A 493 3.12 48.89 35.49
C LYS A 493 3.73 48.83 36.89
N ALA A 494 3.45 49.83 37.73
CA ALA A 494 3.80 49.80 39.15
C ALA A 494 3.20 48.54 39.82
N GLY A 495 4.02 47.82 40.58
CA GLY A 495 3.62 46.55 41.22
C GLY A 495 3.70 45.30 40.34
N MET A 496 4.07 45.40 39.06
CA MET A 496 4.27 44.23 38.20
C MET A 496 5.52 43.43 38.63
N GLU A 497 5.38 42.13 38.89
CA GLU A 497 6.51 41.28 39.23
C GLU A 497 7.58 41.29 38.13
N THR A 498 8.85 41.43 38.54
CA THR A 498 9.99 41.58 37.63
C THR A 498 10.13 40.41 36.65
N ASP A 499 9.75 39.19 37.04
CA ASP A 499 9.81 38.00 36.18
C ASP A 499 8.76 38.02 35.05
N HIS A 500 7.59 38.64 35.28
CA HIS A 500 6.51 38.71 34.30
C HIS A 500 6.76 39.80 33.25
N TRP A 501 7.24 40.97 33.69
CA TRP A 501 7.69 42.05 32.80
C TRP A 501 8.89 41.61 31.95
N TYR A 502 9.86 40.91 32.57
CA TYR A 502 11.02 40.33 31.89
C TYR A 502 10.65 39.39 30.73
N LYS A 503 9.69 38.47 30.91
CA LYS A 503 9.21 37.58 29.85
C LYS A 503 8.64 38.34 28.64
N VAL A 504 7.94 39.45 28.88
CA VAL A 504 7.39 40.31 27.81
C VAL A 504 8.51 41.04 27.07
N LEU A 505 9.46 41.63 27.81
CA LEU A 505 10.58 42.39 27.24
C LEU A 505 11.52 41.50 26.40
N LEU A 506 11.81 40.29 26.88
CA LEU A 506 12.62 39.31 26.16
C LEU A 506 11.91 38.80 24.88
N ARG A 507 10.58 38.62 24.92
CA ARG A 507 9.79 38.27 23.73
C ARG A 507 9.85 39.38 22.68
N ILE A 508 9.61 40.64 23.06
CA ILE A 508 9.62 41.76 22.10
C ILE A 508 11.01 41.97 21.51
N TRP A 509 12.06 41.89 22.33
CA TRP A 509 13.45 41.95 21.82
C TRP A 509 13.73 40.81 20.82
N MET A 510 13.28 39.58 21.10
CA MET A 510 13.43 38.47 20.15
C MET A 510 12.64 38.68 18.85
N GLU A 511 11.42 39.19 18.94
CA GLU A 511 10.56 39.52 17.78
C GLU A 511 11.15 40.64 16.90
N ASP A 512 11.88 41.59 17.48
CA ASP A 512 12.53 42.71 16.77
C ASP A 512 13.86 42.27 16.13
N VAL A 513 14.67 41.49 16.86
CA VAL A 513 15.91 40.91 16.32
C VAL A 513 15.60 39.95 15.17
N LEU A 514 14.61 39.04 15.32
CA LEU A 514 14.17 38.14 14.25
C LEU A 514 13.58 38.86 13.02
N ARG A 515 13.14 40.10 13.17
CA ARG A 515 12.62 40.94 12.09
C ARG A 515 13.73 41.67 11.33
N THR A 516 14.89 41.85 11.96
CA THR A 516 16.03 42.62 11.44
C THR A 516 17.17 41.72 10.97
N SER A 517 17.30 40.51 11.53
CA SER A 517 18.25 39.47 11.08
C SER A 517 17.70 38.64 9.91
N ALA A 518 18.56 38.23 8.98
CA ALA A 518 18.20 37.28 7.92
C ALA A 518 17.98 35.83 8.42
N ASP A 519 18.35 35.54 9.68
CA ASP A 519 18.33 34.21 10.28
C ASP A 519 16.98 33.85 10.92
N ARG A 520 16.64 32.55 10.89
CA ARG A 520 15.25 32.08 11.08
C ARG A 520 14.90 31.50 12.46
N SER A 521 15.76 31.61 13.48
CA SER A 521 15.41 31.09 14.82
C SER A 521 16.07 31.82 16.00
N GLU A 522 15.30 31.96 17.09
CA GLU A 522 15.74 32.44 18.42
C GLU A 522 16.99 31.68 18.91
N GLU A 523 17.02 30.36 18.67
CA GLU A 523 18.10 29.47 19.12
C GLU A 523 19.42 29.78 18.41
N PHE A 524 19.38 30.10 17.12
CA PHE A 524 20.58 30.47 16.36
C PHE A 524 21.18 31.78 16.85
N ILE A 525 20.35 32.81 17.09
CA ILE A 525 20.79 34.11 17.63
C ILE A 525 21.42 33.94 19.02
N LEU A 526 20.72 33.28 19.94
CA LEU A 526 21.20 33.09 21.30
C LEU A 526 22.47 32.23 21.37
N SER A 527 22.58 31.20 20.53
CA SER A 527 23.80 30.40 20.44
C SER A 527 24.95 31.20 19.83
N LYS A 528 24.82 31.57 18.55
CA LYS A 528 25.92 32.04 17.70
C LYS A 528 26.34 33.49 17.93
N HIS A 529 25.38 34.37 18.23
CA HIS A 529 25.63 35.81 18.30
C HIS A 529 25.79 36.31 19.74
N VAL A 530 25.10 35.70 20.72
CA VAL A 530 25.14 36.15 22.12
C VAL A 530 26.15 35.37 22.96
N VAL A 531 26.09 34.04 22.94
CA VAL A 531 26.86 33.21 23.88
C VAL A 531 28.22 32.84 23.34
N GLU A 532 28.27 32.35 22.11
CA GLU A 532 29.48 31.80 21.54
C GLU A 532 30.67 32.78 21.54
N PRO A 533 30.52 34.08 21.21
CA PRO A 533 31.63 35.05 21.26
C PRO A 533 32.22 35.24 22.67
N ALA A 534 31.40 35.06 23.71
CA ALA A 534 31.79 35.26 25.12
C ALA A 534 32.09 33.96 25.89
N LEU A 535 32.11 32.79 25.20
CA LEU A 535 32.71 31.57 25.73
C LEU A 535 34.26 31.68 25.77
N PRO A 536 34.95 30.85 26.58
CA PRO A 536 36.40 30.69 26.50
C PRO A 536 36.82 30.23 25.10
N GLN A 537 37.89 30.82 24.57
CA GLN A 537 38.38 30.51 23.23
C GLN A 537 38.78 29.03 23.09
N GLU A 538 39.51 28.49 24.07
CA GLU A 538 39.89 27.08 24.16
C GLU A 538 38.70 26.11 23.97
N LEU A 539 37.53 26.46 24.51
CA LEU A 539 36.33 25.64 24.46
C LEU A 539 35.67 25.67 23.07
N ARG A 540 35.61 26.85 22.43
CA ARG A 540 35.16 26.97 21.03
C ARG A 540 36.08 26.21 20.10
N ASP A 541 37.38 26.44 20.24
CA ASP A 541 38.41 25.88 19.36
C ASP A 541 38.42 24.35 19.49
N ALA A 542 38.26 23.80 20.70
CA ALA A 542 38.07 22.37 20.92
C ALA A 542 36.80 21.80 20.25
N PHE A 543 35.66 22.50 20.32
CA PHE A 543 34.43 22.06 19.66
C PHE A 543 34.55 22.07 18.13
N TYR A 544 35.03 23.16 17.53
CA TYR A 544 35.21 23.23 16.08
C TYR A 544 36.30 22.29 15.57
N LYS A 545 37.40 22.11 16.32
CA LYS A 545 38.42 21.10 16.03
C LYS A 545 37.86 19.70 16.09
N PHE A 546 36.96 19.39 17.03
CA PHE A 546 36.26 18.10 17.06
C PHE A 546 35.37 17.91 15.83
N GLN A 547 34.55 18.91 15.46
CA GLN A 547 33.67 18.82 14.29
C GLN A 547 34.47 18.66 12.98
N SER A 548 35.52 19.47 12.79
CA SER A 548 36.38 19.36 11.61
C SER A 548 37.17 18.05 11.59
N SER A 549 37.64 17.54 12.73
CA SER A 549 38.30 16.24 12.83
C SER A 549 37.35 15.08 12.56
N ALA A 550 36.09 15.15 13.01
CA ALA A 550 35.08 14.13 12.73
C ALA A 550 34.70 14.12 11.24
N ALA A 551 34.53 15.29 10.62
CA ALA A 551 34.31 15.41 9.18
C ALA A 551 35.52 14.92 8.37
N ALA A 552 36.74 15.28 8.77
CA ALA A 552 37.98 14.85 8.13
C ALA A 552 38.22 13.34 8.29
N TYR A 553 37.94 12.75 9.45
CA TYR A 553 37.96 11.30 9.68
C TYR A 553 36.97 10.58 8.75
N VAL A 554 35.73 11.08 8.69
CA VAL A 554 34.69 10.56 7.78
C VAL A 554 35.14 10.61 6.32
N SER A 555 35.79 11.69 5.87
CA SER A 555 36.26 11.79 4.47
C SER A 555 37.53 10.95 4.21
N SER A 556 38.49 10.98 5.13
CA SER A 556 39.82 10.36 4.95
C SER A 556 39.78 8.84 5.14
N GLU A 557 39.17 8.34 6.22
CA GLU A 557 39.11 6.89 6.46
C GLU A 557 38.13 6.19 5.52
N THR A 558 37.06 6.86 5.08
CA THR A 558 36.21 6.28 4.02
C THR A 558 37.02 6.08 2.75
N GLY A 559 37.73 7.11 2.26
CA GLY A 559 38.53 7.01 1.03
C GLY A 559 39.69 6.00 1.13
N LYS A 560 40.36 5.91 2.29
CA LYS A 560 41.42 4.90 2.52
C LYS A 560 40.86 3.49 2.53
N VAL A 561 39.77 3.23 3.27
CA VAL A 561 39.23 1.87 3.35
C VAL A 561 38.56 1.47 2.03
N GLU A 562 37.86 2.37 1.34
CA GLU A 562 37.36 2.14 -0.02
C GLU A 562 38.50 1.77 -1.00
N ALA A 563 39.66 2.40 -0.90
CA ALA A 563 40.85 2.07 -1.71
C ALA A 563 41.57 0.77 -1.30
N LEU A 564 41.35 0.27 -0.07
CA LEU A 564 41.91 -0.99 0.44
C LEU A 564 40.96 -2.18 0.26
N LEU A 565 39.69 -1.95 -0.07
CA LEU A 565 38.80 -3.03 -0.51
C LEU A 565 39.32 -3.61 -1.83
N PRO A 566 39.17 -4.93 -2.06
CA PRO A 566 39.47 -5.49 -3.37
C PRO A 566 38.60 -4.78 -4.41
N SER A 567 39.24 -4.02 -5.30
CA SER A 567 38.57 -3.47 -6.46
C SER A 567 37.93 -4.66 -7.19
N PRO A 568 36.64 -4.60 -7.59
CA PRO A 568 36.08 -5.66 -8.42
C PRO A 568 36.99 -5.83 -9.63
N LEU A 569 37.38 -7.07 -9.92
CA LEU A 569 38.09 -7.39 -11.15
C LEU A 569 37.34 -6.72 -12.31
N SER A 570 38.04 -6.17 -13.30
CA SER A 570 37.47 -5.33 -14.39
C SER A 570 36.36 -5.97 -15.23
N HIS A 571 36.00 -7.22 -14.94
CA HIS A 571 34.99 -8.04 -15.60
C HIS A 571 33.83 -8.49 -14.67
N GLU A 572 33.80 -8.03 -13.41
CA GLU A 572 32.70 -8.24 -12.47
C GLU A 572 31.82 -6.99 -12.36
N ARG A 573 30.69 -6.99 -13.08
CA ARG A 573 29.64 -5.98 -12.89
C ARG A 573 29.16 -6.00 -11.43
N PRO A 574 28.92 -4.84 -10.80
CA PRO A 574 28.39 -4.78 -9.44
C PRO A 574 27.07 -5.55 -9.33
N ASN A 575 26.90 -6.28 -8.23
CA ASN A 575 25.69 -7.07 -8.00
C ASN A 575 24.56 -6.11 -7.57
N PHE A 576 23.53 -5.95 -8.41
CA PHE A 576 22.42 -5.03 -8.15
C PHE A 576 21.23 -5.72 -7.50
N PHE A 577 20.39 -4.95 -6.80
CA PHE A 577 19.08 -5.40 -6.33
C PHE A 577 18.04 -4.30 -6.54
N GLY A 578 16.80 -4.67 -6.87
CA GLY A 578 15.68 -3.73 -6.82
C GLY A 578 15.23 -3.49 -5.38
N ASP A 579 15.15 -2.22 -5.00
CA ASP A 579 14.74 -1.76 -3.68
C ASP A 579 13.38 -1.05 -3.77
N VAL A 580 12.41 -1.46 -2.95
CA VAL A 580 11.05 -0.93 -2.92
C VAL A 580 10.88 0.00 -1.71
N VAL A 581 10.61 1.27 -1.97
CA VAL A 581 10.65 2.35 -0.98
C VAL A 581 9.29 3.06 -0.91
N ALA A 582 8.81 3.31 0.30
CA ALA A 582 7.58 4.07 0.54
C ALA A 582 7.82 5.58 0.33
N PRO A 583 6.96 6.30 -0.40
CA PRO A 583 7.19 7.70 -0.77
C PRO A 583 6.82 8.67 0.36
N THR A 584 7.64 8.72 1.41
CA THR A 584 7.39 9.48 2.66
C THR A 584 7.12 10.96 2.44
N LYS A 585 7.74 11.59 1.43
CA LYS A 585 7.44 12.97 0.99
C LYS A 585 6.01 13.15 0.47
N ALA A 586 5.52 12.23 -0.37
CA ALA A 586 4.16 12.26 -0.90
C ALA A 586 3.13 11.96 0.21
N ILE A 587 3.45 10.99 1.06
CA ILE A 587 2.67 10.62 2.24
C ILE A 587 2.48 11.81 3.19
N ARG A 588 3.55 12.54 3.53
CA ARG A 588 3.46 13.74 4.39
C ARG A 588 2.59 14.84 3.76
N LYS A 589 2.69 15.05 2.44
CA LYS A 589 1.83 15.98 1.68
C LYS A 589 0.35 15.57 1.72
N ARG A 590 0.05 14.26 1.72
CA ARG A 590 -1.31 13.72 1.88
C ARG A 590 -1.86 13.97 3.30
N LEU A 591 -1.08 13.66 4.34
CA LEU A 591 -1.45 13.95 5.73
C LEU A 591 -1.78 15.43 5.96
N PHE A 592 -1.00 16.34 5.35
CA PHE A 592 -1.25 17.79 5.42
C PHE A 592 -2.58 18.17 4.77
N ARG A 593 -2.85 17.66 3.55
CA ARG A 593 -4.13 17.89 2.83
C ARG A 593 -5.35 17.39 3.62
N TYR A 594 -5.22 16.30 4.37
CA TYR A 594 -6.29 15.76 5.22
C TYR A 594 -6.40 16.44 6.59
N GLY A 595 -5.62 17.49 6.86
CA GLY A 595 -5.67 18.27 8.10
C GLY A 595 -5.08 17.57 9.33
N LEU A 596 -4.37 16.44 9.14
CA LEU A 596 -3.76 15.67 10.22
C LEU A 596 -2.42 16.25 10.69
N VAL A 597 -1.74 17.04 9.85
CA VAL A 597 -0.47 17.71 10.18
C VAL A 597 -0.41 19.16 9.69
N THR A 598 0.52 19.95 10.23
CA THR A 598 0.88 21.30 9.75
C THR A 598 1.78 21.24 8.50
N THR A 599 2.07 22.40 7.91
CA THR A 599 3.03 22.55 6.81
C THR A 599 4.40 21.95 7.13
N ASP A 600 4.83 22.10 8.37
CA ASP A 600 6.15 21.68 8.86
C ASP A 600 6.15 20.19 9.25
N GLY A 601 4.97 19.54 9.22
CA GLY A 601 4.80 18.15 9.59
C GLY A 601 4.73 17.91 11.09
N TYR A 602 4.02 18.76 11.83
CA TYR A 602 3.60 18.48 13.21
C TYR A 602 2.12 18.05 13.26
N ALA A 603 1.78 17.07 14.10
CA ALA A 603 0.41 16.61 14.27
C ALA A 603 -0.59 17.74 14.61
N ARG A 604 -1.81 17.65 14.09
CA ARG A 604 -2.88 18.64 14.27
C ARG A 604 -4.22 17.98 14.66
N THR A 605 -5.03 18.69 15.43
CA THR A 605 -6.46 18.41 15.66
C THR A 605 -7.24 18.38 14.34
N ASN A 606 -7.95 17.28 14.04
CA ASN A 606 -8.85 17.20 12.90
C ASN A 606 -10.27 17.62 13.29
N SER A 607 -10.68 18.83 12.89
CA SER A 607 -11.98 19.40 13.26
C SER A 607 -13.20 18.63 12.74
N MET A 608 -13.06 17.90 11.62
CA MET A 608 -14.17 17.15 11.00
C MET A 608 -14.58 15.93 11.83
N LEU A 609 -13.66 15.38 12.64
CA LEU A 609 -13.88 14.19 13.46
C LEU A 609 -14.38 14.52 14.87
N ILE A 610 -14.23 15.77 15.36
CA ILE A 610 -14.58 16.17 16.74
C ILE A 610 -16.03 15.83 17.12
N LEU A 611 -16.96 15.89 16.15
CA LEU A 611 -18.38 15.63 16.36
C LEU A 611 -18.74 14.12 16.43
N GLN A 612 -17.83 13.23 16.01
CA GLN A 612 -18.06 11.78 16.07
C GLN A 612 -17.85 11.22 17.48
N ASP A 613 -18.40 10.05 17.78
CA ASP A 613 -18.22 9.41 19.08
C ASP A 613 -16.75 9.00 19.29
N THR A 614 -16.26 8.94 20.54
CA THR A 614 -14.82 8.71 20.80
C THR A 614 -14.28 7.42 20.20
N ALA A 615 -15.05 6.33 20.30
CA ALA A 615 -14.72 5.06 19.63
C ALA A 615 -14.63 5.21 18.09
N GLN A 616 -15.53 5.98 17.46
CA GLN A 616 -15.54 6.22 16.01
C GLN A 616 -14.32 7.03 15.55
N ILE A 617 -13.86 7.99 16.35
CA ILE A 617 -12.63 8.74 16.09
C ILE A 617 -11.43 7.77 16.12
N ILE A 618 -11.36 6.94 17.16
CA ILE A 618 -10.27 5.95 17.33
C ILE A 618 -10.30 4.90 16.21
N ASP A 619 -11.46 4.33 15.87
CA ASP A 619 -11.64 3.36 14.78
C ASP A 619 -11.16 3.95 13.43
N TRP A 620 -11.46 5.22 13.13
CA TRP A 620 -11.02 5.90 11.90
C TRP A 620 -9.50 6.02 11.82
N PHE A 621 -8.85 6.41 12.92
CA PHE A 621 -7.38 6.48 13.00
C PHE A 621 -6.73 5.08 12.99
N SER A 622 -7.31 4.10 13.69
CA SER A 622 -6.83 2.71 13.73
C SER A 622 -6.83 2.07 12.33
N GLY A 623 -7.93 2.19 11.59
CA GLY A 623 -8.00 1.65 10.23
C GLY A 623 -7.03 2.33 9.26
N LEU A 624 -6.75 3.63 9.41
CA LEU A 624 -5.71 4.31 8.61
C LEU A 624 -4.35 3.65 8.81
N VAL A 625 -3.98 3.40 10.07
CA VAL A 625 -2.71 2.74 10.43
C VAL A 625 -2.66 1.30 9.90
N ARG A 626 -3.71 0.49 10.15
CA ARG A 626 -3.79 -0.90 9.66
C ARG A 626 -3.56 -1.01 8.16
N ARG A 627 -4.25 -0.20 7.35
CA ARG A 627 -4.09 -0.17 5.88
C ARG A 627 -2.70 0.28 5.44
N TRP A 628 -2.09 1.24 6.12
CA TRP A 628 -0.73 1.68 5.82
C TRP A 628 0.30 0.56 6.04
N VAL A 629 0.17 -0.21 7.11
CA VAL A 629 1.08 -1.34 7.35
C VAL A 629 0.88 -2.47 6.34
N ILE A 630 -0.37 -2.77 5.97
CA ILE A 630 -0.65 -3.71 4.87
C ILE A 630 -0.02 -3.24 3.54
N TRP A 631 -0.12 -1.94 3.23
CA TRP A 631 0.34 -1.39 1.95
C TRP A 631 1.86 -1.16 1.87
N TYR A 632 2.51 -0.82 2.99
CA TYR A 632 3.93 -0.43 3.06
C TYR A 632 4.83 -1.39 3.84
N GLY A 633 4.32 -2.41 4.53
CA GLY A 633 5.13 -3.36 5.32
C GLY A 633 6.13 -4.20 4.52
N GLY A 634 6.08 -4.15 3.18
CA GLY A 634 7.10 -4.73 2.30
C GLY A 634 8.18 -3.74 1.80
N CYS A 635 8.18 -2.48 2.26
CA CYS A 635 9.14 -1.45 1.84
C CYS A 635 10.38 -1.43 2.74
N SER A 636 11.55 -1.10 2.18
CA SER A 636 12.82 -1.06 2.92
C SER A 636 12.92 0.07 3.95
N ASN A 637 12.26 1.20 3.72
CA ASN A 637 12.17 2.31 4.67
C ASN A 637 10.91 2.27 5.54
N PHE A 638 10.38 1.08 5.84
CA PHE A 638 9.15 0.94 6.63
C PHE A 638 9.28 1.58 8.03
N ASP A 639 10.46 1.63 8.64
CA ASP A 639 10.70 2.34 9.91
C ASP A 639 10.42 3.86 9.82
N GLU A 640 10.60 4.51 8.66
CA GLU A 640 10.12 5.89 8.46
C GLU A 640 8.60 5.99 8.53
N ILE A 641 7.88 4.96 8.05
CA ILE A 641 6.42 4.87 8.12
C ILE A 641 5.95 4.65 9.56
N LYS A 642 6.65 3.80 10.35
CA LYS A 642 6.42 3.68 11.80
C LYS A 642 6.55 5.05 12.48
N GLY A 643 7.65 5.75 12.22
CA GLY A 643 7.89 7.10 12.73
C GLY A 643 6.80 8.12 12.35
N LEU A 644 6.21 8.02 11.16
CA LEU A 644 5.05 8.84 10.74
C LEU A 644 3.75 8.44 11.44
N ILE A 645 3.49 7.13 11.62
CA ILE A 645 2.32 6.62 12.35
C ILE A 645 2.31 7.19 13.78
N ASP A 646 3.39 7.02 14.52
CA ASP A 646 3.42 7.41 15.93
C ASP A 646 3.50 8.93 16.13
N ASN A 647 4.33 9.63 15.37
CA ASN A 647 4.52 11.07 15.57
C ASN A 647 3.47 11.95 14.90
N GLN A 648 2.75 11.46 13.89
CA GLN A 648 1.75 12.25 13.16
C GLN A 648 0.35 11.70 13.40
N VAL A 649 0.12 10.42 13.10
CA VAL A 649 -1.23 9.85 13.07
C VAL A 649 -1.78 9.66 14.49
N ARG A 650 -1.04 9.01 15.39
CA ARG A 650 -1.44 8.83 16.80
C ARG A 650 -1.59 10.16 17.54
N LYS A 651 -0.60 11.06 17.42
CA LYS A 651 -0.65 12.40 18.02
C LYS A 651 -1.79 13.26 17.47
N SER A 652 -2.16 13.12 16.18
CA SER A 652 -3.34 13.80 15.61
C SER A 652 -4.65 13.28 16.22
N CYS A 653 -4.77 11.96 16.48
CA CYS A 653 -5.90 11.39 17.21
C CYS A 653 -6.00 11.98 18.62
N ILE A 654 -4.91 11.94 19.39
CA ILE A 654 -4.84 12.48 20.77
C ILE A 654 -5.22 13.97 20.78
N ARG A 655 -4.69 14.78 19.85
CA ARG A 655 -5.04 16.21 19.68
C ARG A 655 -6.49 16.45 19.29
N THR A 656 -7.11 15.51 18.58
CA THR A 656 -8.53 15.56 18.22
C THR A 656 -9.41 15.30 19.43
N LEU A 657 -9.07 14.28 20.23
CA LEU A 657 -9.79 13.94 21.46
C LEU A 657 -9.57 14.98 22.57
N ALA A 658 -8.35 15.52 22.70
CA ALA A 658 -8.01 16.64 23.59
C ALA A 658 -8.88 17.87 23.31
N SER A 659 -9.04 18.23 22.03
CA SER A 659 -9.93 19.32 21.61
C SER A 659 -11.40 19.02 21.88
N LYS A 660 -11.88 17.81 21.56
CA LYS A 660 -13.26 17.35 21.81
C LYS A 660 -13.64 17.48 23.29
N TYR A 661 -12.78 17.03 24.18
CA TYR A 661 -13.02 17.04 25.63
C TYR A 661 -12.51 18.30 26.35
N ARG A 662 -11.86 19.23 25.64
CA ARG A 662 -11.23 20.45 26.18
C ARG A 662 -10.25 20.17 27.32
N ILE A 663 -9.43 19.14 27.20
CA ILE A 663 -8.40 18.74 28.18
C ILE A 663 -7.03 18.54 27.52
N HIS A 664 -5.97 18.58 28.31
CA HIS A 664 -4.57 18.45 27.84
C HIS A 664 -4.27 17.05 27.27
N GLU A 665 -3.34 16.98 26.31
CA GLU A 665 -2.92 15.74 25.61
C GLU A 665 -2.53 14.64 26.63
N ASP A 666 -1.64 14.91 27.59
CA ASP A 666 -1.21 14.00 28.67
C ASP A 666 -2.35 13.40 29.51
N LYS A 667 -3.50 14.10 29.61
CA LYS A 667 -4.68 13.62 30.34
C LYS A 667 -5.57 12.74 29.47
N ILE A 668 -5.56 12.94 28.15
CA ILE A 668 -6.22 12.05 27.19
C ILE A 668 -5.49 10.72 27.13
N GLU A 669 -4.16 10.75 26.97
CA GLU A 669 -3.33 9.54 26.91
C GLU A 669 -3.59 8.63 28.11
N LYS A 670 -3.52 9.18 29.33
CA LYS A 670 -3.78 8.42 30.57
C LYS A 670 -5.22 7.98 30.78
N ARG A 671 -6.19 8.69 30.22
CA ARG A 671 -7.63 8.40 30.42
C ARG A 671 -8.13 7.34 29.43
N LEU A 672 -7.63 7.38 28.21
CA LEU A 672 -8.07 6.55 27.09
C LEU A 672 -6.99 5.54 26.66
N ASP A 673 -6.03 5.23 27.53
CA ASP A 673 -4.86 4.37 27.23
C ASP A 673 -5.25 3.04 26.58
N VAL A 674 -6.23 2.34 27.17
CA VAL A 674 -6.80 1.07 26.70
C VAL A 674 -7.54 1.20 25.36
N GLU A 675 -8.06 2.39 25.04
CA GLU A 675 -8.78 2.63 23.78
C GLU A 675 -7.79 3.08 22.69
N LEU A 676 -6.78 3.88 23.05
CA LEU A 676 -5.72 4.35 22.17
C LEU A 676 -4.72 3.26 21.80
N SER A 677 -4.59 2.19 22.60
CA SER A 677 -3.84 0.98 22.22
C SER A 677 -4.51 0.21 21.07
N THR A 678 -5.83 0.39 20.85
CA THR A 678 -6.52 -0.19 19.68
C THR A 678 -6.15 0.47 18.35
N ILE A 679 -5.42 1.60 18.38
CA ILE A 679 -4.60 2.04 17.25
C ILE A 679 -3.29 1.26 17.41
N PRO A 680 -3.07 0.18 16.64
CA PRO A 680 -1.95 -0.70 16.93
C PRO A 680 -0.64 0.00 16.56
N SER A 681 0.42 -0.19 17.35
CA SER A 681 1.76 0.27 16.95
C SER A 681 2.23 -0.51 15.73
N ALA A 682 3.17 0.03 14.97
CA ALA A 682 3.66 -0.70 13.80
C ALA A 682 4.37 -2.02 14.17
N GLU A 683 4.88 -2.14 15.39
CA GLU A 683 5.48 -3.35 15.96
C GLU A 683 4.39 -4.37 16.33
N ASP A 684 3.28 -3.93 16.93
CA ASP A 684 2.11 -4.79 17.19
C ASP A 684 1.56 -5.37 15.87
N ILE A 685 1.49 -4.57 14.81
CA ILE A 685 0.97 -5.02 13.51
C ILE A 685 1.97 -5.93 12.79
N GLU A 686 3.28 -5.70 12.91
CA GLU A 686 4.28 -6.65 12.42
C GLU A 686 4.13 -8.01 13.12
N GLN A 687 3.84 -8.02 14.42
CA GLN A 687 3.55 -9.23 15.18
C GLN A 687 2.19 -9.85 14.80
N GLU A 688 1.10 -9.08 14.70
CA GLU A 688 -0.21 -9.55 14.18
C GLU A 688 -0.01 -10.21 12.79
N ILE A 689 0.71 -9.56 11.86
CA ILE A 689 0.97 -10.08 10.50
C ILE A 689 1.84 -11.34 10.51
N GLN A 690 2.76 -11.48 11.47
CA GLN A 690 3.61 -12.68 11.62
C GLN A 690 2.85 -13.84 12.27
N HIS A 691 2.07 -13.58 13.32
CA HIS A 691 1.18 -14.58 13.92
C HIS A 691 0.10 -15.04 12.93
N GLU A 692 -0.55 -14.13 12.21
CA GLU A 692 -1.48 -14.50 11.12
C GLU A 692 -0.81 -15.37 10.03
N LYS A 693 0.50 -15.23 9.77
CA LYS A 693 1.20 -16.10 8.80
C LYS A 693 1.43 -17.52 9.33
N LEU A 694 1.36 -17.72 10.64
CA LEU A 694 1.48 -19.02 11.31
C LEU A 694 0.10 -19.65 11.55
N ASP A 695 -0.89 -18.84 11.93
CA ASP A 695 -2.21 -19.30 12.39
C ASP A 695 -3.32 -19.26 11.32
N SER A 696 -3.18 -18.46 10.24
CA SER A 696 -4.14 -18.46 9.12
C SER A 696 -3.63 -19.28 7.93
N PRO A 697 -4.49 -20.09 7.28
CA PRO A 697 -4.12 -20.70 6.01
C PRO A 697 -3.90 -19.58 4.97
N ALA A 698 -2.93 -19.77 4.07
CA ALA A 698 -2.47 -18.75 3.11
C ALA A 698 -3.54 -18.16 2.17
N PHE A 699 -4.79 -18.63 2.26
CA PHE A 699 -5.95 -18.21 1.47
C PHE A 699 -6.64 -16.93 1.97
N ASP A 700 -6.51 -16.55 3.26
CA ASP A 700 -7.17 -15.35 3.80
C ASP A 700 -6.54 -14.03 3.31
N LYS A 701 -5.36 -14.09 2.67
CA LYS A 701 -4.64 -12.95 2.09
C LYS A 701 -4.69 -12.92 0.56
N ASP A 702 -5.62 -13.64 -0.06
CA ASP A 702 -5.79 -13.61 -1.52
C ASP A 702 -6.45 -12.29 -1.98
N GLU A 703 -5.65 -11.37 -2.53
CA GLU A 703 -6.10 -10.09 -3.10
C GLU A 703 -7.16 -10.26 -4.21
N HIS A 704 -7.28 -11.46 -4.82
CA HIS A 704 -8.38 -11.77 -5.73
C HIS A 704 -9.74 -11.77 -5.01
N LEU A 705 -9.81 -12.36 -3.80
CA LEU A 705 -11.02 -12.47 -3.00
C LEU A 705 -11.32 -11.20 -2.21
N SER A 706 -10.30 -10.48 -1.73
CA SER A 706 -10.43 -9.26 -0.92
C SER A 706 -10.36 -7.94 -1.71
N TYR A 707 -10.48 -8.01 -3.05
CA TYR A 707 -10.36 -6.85 -3.93
C TYR A 707 -11.22 -5.67 -3.49
N GLY A 708 -10.59 -4.49 -3.37
CA GLY A 708 -11.25 -3.27 -2.91
C GLY A 708 -11.57 -3.21 -1.41
N ILE A 709 -11.34 -4.27 -0.63
CA ILE A 709 -11.58 -4.29 0.83
C ILE A 709 -10.29 -3.93 1.56
N SER A 710 -9.27 -4.78 1.48
CA SER A 710 -8.02 -4.67 2.26
C SER A 710 -7.26 -3.35 2.04
N ASN A 711 -7.42 -2.74 0.86
CA ASN A 711 -6.74 -1.50 0.44
C ASN A 711 -7.71 -0.30 0.30
N SER A 712 -8.90 -0.37 0.92
CA SER A 712 -9.94 0.67 0.83
C SER A 712 -9.50 2.02 1.42
N GLY A 713 -9.37 3.04 0.58
CA GLY A 713 -8.72 4.29 0.95
C GLY A 713 -9.57 5.24 1.80
N LEU A 714 -9.68 5.03 3.11
CA LEU A 714 -10.57 5.85 3.95
C LEU A 714 -10.14 7.29 4.22
N CYS A 715 -8.87 7.64 4.05
CA CYS A 715 -8.47 9.05 4.08
C CYS A 715 -9.07 9.89 2.94
N LEU A 716 -9.67 9.25 1.94
CA LEU A 716 -10.45 9.94 0.91
C LEU A 716 -11.73 10.58 1.44
N LEU A 717 -12.28 10.11 2.57
CA LEU A 717 -13.60 10.52 3.01
C LEU A 717 -13.71 10.67 4.52
N SER A 718 -14.40 11.74 4.92
CA SER A 718 -14.96 11.86 6.26
C SER A 718 -16.46 11.63 6.22
N LEU A 719 -16.98 11.01 7.27
CA LEU A 719 -18.42 10.94 7.51
C LEU A 719 -18.77 12.06 8.49
N ALA A 720 -19.77 12.87 8.18
CA ALA A 720 -20.34 13.84 9.12
C ALA A 720 -21.69 13.31 9.60
N ARG A 721 -21.83 13.07 10.91
CA ARG A 721 -23.08 12.63 11.52
C ARG A 721 -24.14 13.72 11.40
N ILE A 722 -25.32 13.38 10.88
CA ILE A 722 -26.46 14.29 10.84
C ILE A 722 -27.14 14.27 12.21
N VAL A 723 -27.33 15.45 12.79
CA VAL A 723 -28.09 15.65 14.03
C VAL A 723 -29.49 16.14 13.65
N SER A 724 -30.38 15.20 13.37
CA SER A 724 -31.82 15.43 13.18
C SER A 724 -32.58 14.20 13.63
N GLU A 725 -33.87 14.35 13.92
CA GLU A 725 -34.84 13.25 13.99
C GLU A 725 -35.07 12.69 12.57
N SER A 726 -34.07 12.00 12.03
CA SER A 726 -34.21 11.26 10.79
C SER A 726 -35.23 10.13 11.00
N ARG A 727 -36.12 9.92 10.02
CA ARG A 727 -36.97 8.73 9.94
C ARG A 727 -36.12 7.49 10.21
N SER A 728 -36.65 6.54 10.98
CA SER A 728 -36.01 5.26 11.23
C SER A 728 -35.70 4.58 9.89
N CYS A 729 -34.41 4.34 9.62
CA CYS A 729 -33.96 3.62 8.45
C CYS A 729 -33.09 2.42 8.86
N ASN A 730 -33.04 1.41 7.99
CA ASN A 730 -32.14 0.27 8.17
C ASN A 730 -30.73 0.64 7.71
N CYS A 731 -29.76 -0.20 8.05
CA CYS A 731 -28.39 -0.08 7.60
C CYS A 731 -28.32 -0.29 6.08
N PHE A 732 -27.66 0.63 5.37
CA PHE A 732 -27.53 0.59 3.90
C PHE A 732 -26.44 -0.37 3.42
N VAL A 733 -25.93 -1.24 4.29
CA VAL A 733 -25.01 -2.29 3.88
C VAL A 733 -25.84 -3.44 3.33
N ILE A 734 -25.49 -3.90 2.13
CA ILE A 734 -26.30 -4.86 1.38
C ILE A 734 -26.47 -6.16 2.19
N GLY A 735 -27.74 -6.52 2.45
CA GLY A 735 -28.12 -7.68 3.25
C GLY A 735 -28.18 -7.44 4.76
N CYS A 736 -27.94 -6.22 5.25
CA CYS A 736 -28.10 -5.89 6.66
C CYS A 736 -29.52 -5.40 6.99
N ALA A 737 -30.23 -6.12 7.88
CA ALA A 737 -31.54 -5.71 8.37
C ALA A 737 -31.50 -4.83 9.63
N MET A 738 -30.33 -4.59 10.23
CA MET A 738 -30.19 -3.83 11.47
C MET A 738 -30.58 -2.36 11.29
N ALA A 739 -31.28 -1.78 12.28
CA ALA A 739 -31.56 -0.35 12.32
C ALA A 739 -30.27 0.50 12.32
N ALA A 740 -30.26 1.60 11.57
CA ALA A 740 -29.20 2.59 11.58
C ALA A 740 -29.51 3.67 12.65
N PRO A 741 -28.73 3.77 13.75
CA PRO A 741 -28.98 4.78 14.80
C PRO A 741 -28.58 6.20 14.38
N ALA A 742 -27.96 6.37 13.22
CA ALA A 742 -27.57 7.67 12.68
C ALA A 742 -27.39 7.61 11.16
N VAL A 743 -27.60 8.76 10.53
CA VAL A 743 -27.34 8.99 9.11
C VAL A 743 -26.09 9.84 8.97
N TYR A 744 -25.22 9.49 8.03
CA TYR A 744 -23.95 10.15 7.79
C TYR A 744 -23.93 10.78 6.41
N THR A 745 -23.40 12.01 6.31
CA THR A 745 -23.06 12.64 5.03
C THR A 745 -21.64 12.26 4.65
N LEU A 746 -21.45 11.74 3.44
CA LEU A 746 -20.15 11.38 2.89
C LEU A 746 -19.45 12.62 2.32
N HIS A 747 -18.29 12.99 2.86
CA HIS A 747 -17.48 14.12 2.38
C HIS A 747 -16.22 13.61 1.69
N ALA A 748 -16.19 13.71 0.36
CA ALA A 748 -14.99 13.40 -0.42
C ALA A 748 -13.95 14.52 -0.24
N MET A 749 -12.78 14.13 0.25
CA MET A 749 -11.63 14.99 0.54
C MET A 749 -10.82 15.33 -0.71
N GLU A 750 -10.79 14.44 -1.72
CA GLU A 750 -10.13 14.66 -3.00
C GLU A 750 -11.09 14.36 -4.16
N ARG A 751 -11.31 15.37 -5.00
CA ARG A 751 -12.40 15.42 -6.01
C ARG A 751 -11.93 15.73 -7.43
N GLN A 752 -10.65 16.03 -7.62
CA GLN A 752 -10.11 16.30 -8.96
C GLN A 752 -9.77 14.97 -9.64
N LYS A 753 -10.37 14.74 -10.81
CA LYS A 753 -9.79 13.83 -11.80
C LYS A 753 -8.54 14.50 -12.33
N PHE A 754 -7.38 13.94 -12.01
CA PHE A 754 -6.08 14.39 -12.49
C PHE A 754 -5.11 13.22 -12.37
N PRO A 755 -4.13 13.05 -13.27
CA PRO A 755 -3.07 12.04 -13.15
C PRO A 755 -2.18 12.35 -11.94
N GLY A 756 -2.65 11.93 -10.77
CA GLY A 756 -1.92 11.94 -9.52
C GLY A 756 -1.43 10.53 -9.23
N TRP A 757 -0.14 10.41 -8.94
CA TRP A 757 0.46 9.13 -8.61
C TRP A 757 -0.23 8.46 -7.41
N LYS A 758 -0.72 7.22 -7.62
CA LYS A 758 -1.28 6.36 -6.56
C LYS A 758 -0.17 6.17 -5.51
N THR A 759 -0.46 6.41 -4.23
CA THR A 759 0.54 6.41 -3.12
C THR A 759 -0.06 5.82 -1.83
N GLY A 760 -0.73 4.67 -1.93
CA GLY A 760 -1.49 4.06 -0.81
C GLY A 760 -2.77 4.79 -0.44
N PHE A 761 -2.77 6.10 -0.60
CA PHE A 761 -3.95 6.89 -0.83
C PHE A 761 -4.42 6.70 -2.27
N SER A 762 -5.70 6.36 -2.41
CA SER A 762 -6.45 6.69 -3.63
C SER A 762 -6.39 8.21 -3.86
N VAL A 763 -6.61 8.60 -5.10
CA VAL A 763 -6.34 9.95 -5.61
C VAL A 763 -7.62 10.68 -6.01
N CYS A 764 -8.74 9.96 -6.19
CA CYS A 764 -9.98 10.57 -6.66
C CYS A 764 -11.23 9.76 -6.23
N ILE A 765 -12.20 10.41 -5.56
CA ILE A 765 -13.58 9.93 -5.46
C ILE A 765 -14.42 10.66 -6.50
N HIS A 766 -15.31 9.93 -7.20
CA HIS A 766 -16.24 10.51 -8.16
C HIS A 766 -17.12 11.60 -7.50
N PRO A 767 -17.17 12.84 -8.02
CA PRO A 767 -17.83 13.98 -7.35
C PRO A 767 -19.28 13.74 -6.91
N SER A 768 -20.04 12.94 -7.69
CA SER A 768 -21.40 12.46 -7.38
C SER A 768 -21.61 11.77 -6.04
N LEU A 769 -20.56 11.17 -5.46
CA LEU A 769 -20.60 10.52 -4.15
C LEU A 769 -20.52 11.55 -3.00
N ASN A 770 -19.94 12.74 -3.25
CA ASN A 770 -19.81 13.79 -2.25
C ASN A 770 -21.17 14.40 -1.86
N GLY A 771 -21.43 14.48 -0.56
CA GLY A 771 -22.68 14.95 0.02
C GLY A 771 -23.80 13.90 0.07
N ARG A 772 -23.55 12.66 -0.37
CA ARG A 772 -24.53 11.56 -0.30
C ARG A 772 -24.75 11.12 1.16
N ARG A 773 -25.95 10.65 1.46
CA ARG A 773 -26.37 10.21 2.80
C ARG A 773 -26.35 8.69 2.87
N ILE A 774 -25.82 8.15 3.97
CA ILE A 774 -25.77 6.71 4.24
C ILE A 774 -26.23 6.43 5.68
N GLY A 775 -27.17 5.51 5.87
CA GLY A 775 -27.52 4.98 7.19
C GLY A 775 -26.63 3.78 7.51
N LEU A 776 -25.95 3.78 8.65
CA LEU A 776 -25.07 2.67 9.06
C LEU A 776 -25.37 2.24 10.50
N CYS A 777 -25.49 0.94 10.75
CA CYS A 777 -25.49 0.40 12.10
C CYS A 777 -24.09 0.53 12.74
N LYS A 778 -24.00 0.42 14.08
CA LYS A 778 -22.74 0.61 14.82
C LYS A 778 -21.61 -0.31 14.31
N GLN A 779 -21.94 -1.58 14.02
CA GLN A 779 -20.98 -2.57 13.53
C GLN A 779 -20.42 -2.19 12.15
N HIS A 780 -21.29 -1.93 11.16
CA HIS A 780 -20.84 -1.60 9.81
C HIS A 780 -20.16 -0.23 9.70
N LEU A 781 -20.46 0.73 10.58
CA LEU A 781 -19.67 1.96 10.70
C LEU A 781 -18.23 1.66 11.12
N LYS A 782 -18.05 0.81 12.13
CA LYS A 782 -16.74 0.35 12.60
C LYS A 782 -16.01 -0.47 11.53
N ASP A 783 -16.69 -1.42 10.90
CA ASP A 783 -16.10 -2.24 9.83
C ASP A 783 -15.67 -1.40 8.62
N LEU A 784 -16.44 -0.37 8.26
CA LEU A 784 -16.02 0.59 7.25
C LEU A 784 -14.74 1.31 7.72
N TYR A 785 -14.76 1.90 8.92
CA TYR A 785 -13.62 2.62 9.50
C TYR A 785 -12.33 1.79 9.58
N ILE A 786 -12.40 0.55 10.04
CA ILE A 786 -11.26 -0.36 10.16
C ILE A 786 -10.82 -0.91 8.78
N GLY A 787 -11.74 -1.04 7.82
CA GLY A 787 -11.46 -1.52 6.46
C GLY A 787 -11.85 -2.98 6.21
N HIS A 788 -12.75 -3.54 7.00
CA HIS A 788 -13.32 -4.88 6.79
C HIS A 788 -14.37 -4.91 5.67
N ILE A 789 -14.94 -3.74 5.36
CA ILE A 789 -15.84 -3.49 4.23
C ILE A 789 -15.42 -2.19 3.51
N SER A 790 -15.87 -2.00 2.28
CA SER A 790 -15.62 -0.80 1.47
C SER A 790 -16.93 -0.09 1.11
N LEU A 791 -16.84 1.06 0.43
CA LEU A 791 -18.04 1.75 -0.07
C LEU A 791 -18.82 0.92 -1.10
N GLN A 792 -18.21 -0.07 -1.74
CA GLN A 792 -18.94 -1.04 -2.57
C GLN A 792 -19.90 -1.93 -1.76
N ALA A 793 -19.79 -2.02 -0.43
CA ALA A 793 -20.78 -2.74 0.38
C ALA A 793 -22.11 -1.95 0.55
N ILE A 794 -22.13 -0.67 0.18
CA ILE A 794 -23.26 0.24 0.43
C ILE A 794 -24.23 0.27 -0.74
N ASP A 795 -25.51 0.15 -0.44
CA ASP A 795 -26.62 0.51 -1.32
C ASP A 795 -26.92 2.02 -1.21
N PHE A 796 -26.50 2.79 -2.22
CA PHE A 796 -26.79 4.23 -2.32
C PHE A 796 -28.22 4.53 -2.81
N GLY A 797 -29.00 3.51 -3.20
CA GLY A 797 -30.42 3.60 -3.55
C GLY A 797 -31.34 3.61 -2.33
N GLY A 798 -30.95 2.95 -1.23
CA GLY A 798 -31.78 2.73 -0.02
C GLY A 798 -32.22 3.96 0.79
N TRP A 799 -31.88 5.19 0.37
CA TRP A 799 -32.42 6.44 0.95
C TRP A 799 -33.70 6.95 0.26
N ARG A 800 -34.11 6.34 -0.86
CA ARG A 800 -35.26 6.80 -1.66
C ARG A 800 -36.60 6.64 -0.94
#